data_AF-O60039-F1
#
_entry.id   AF-O60039-F1
#
_cell.length_a   1.000
_cell.length_b   1.000
_cell.length_c   1.000
_cell.angle_alpha   90.00
_cell.angle_beta   90.00
_cell.angle_gamma   90.00
#
_symmetry.space_group_name_H-M   'P 1'
#
loop_
_entity.id
_entity.type
_entity.pdbx_description
1 polymer ?
#
loop_
_entity_poly.entity_id
_entity_poly.type
_entity_poly.pdbx_seq_one_letter_code
_entity_poly.pdbx_strand_id
1 'polypeptide(L)'
;MTLKEQSSTIDRLSKENFDLKMRIHFLNEALNRRSEEGIKEMISENVELKSDKLKLQKDNQGLKRKIRDLEKQLKDQQSDKESMLNHDPEGGSDEEDRDHAQDEELLFLRERVETYELEIERLRSESIARESEKRRLAEMLKSLNDGRPTGSDSGAREERDMWKDMLDAETAAREQADEENKRLREELMRVRSEATYAIAPAAPLRSGHRNRGDSLVSHSAVSDRELYRNTAAGSSSSSTLVMEFELLKQENAELRREVSAQTSMLTSRNREKERLYQEIEELKLGQRRDRSIAGDSILDRSASRAQGRPSSSISDRTGQSPIDDAEREDWELRNGQLRDQVSALKLENQAIRQELEELDKAYSADVEQAEEDIQTLQQERDQAMQVAEERDAAFQELRAEAQEELDALGDELDQKIEECQRLTEDLRTQDDNLRALQAEMRSASEGIIRLEEDAQNNLQRYKAVQQELEQCNEEMESLEKSLYEANSKVQRLTVQIESSQNEIAFLREEQDGDKIKIGDLESELKTYRMSLQSEKDKTKELEGRLAEERYQREVVGSKEKQEVQRIMNELNREVSAAKEECRKLKKNLSAQEIETNTWKERLTDLENNLRETLGDLTGSRSSLIANIMKLQKELESTALELESTRSTLDEKETLLRNRDALLESHGLESRKLSELLERERQARRADKQSFEQALKSHHQASRTITQNNSRILELENARNQDRKRFTSLEQQFREQLNERNSMLLTIWKRLSGMCGPDWAHSNSLINGNLPSQEVIGNILFWPGFSRNLLLAVKTLENVISSFKTRVKDVERNLTKQYQTLEHAFSLRIKKLDRLEETTMNMRAQLQTRNQTGLSPELSKLRGENRLLKAELNLLQNHPRSRSTTAGVAGSPQSSTIDLAERGSLVRANTAAESPARSSIPQPAQMTNLAEPTGAVTRPRQFKPSDNHGNQEVWIKRLHELERRLKAEREARLLDRNGARRRLEERDAENKRLRAQLDRQRLRQGVSTETSTDDGGHGPPSEPTTGDEGYREREEEHSSSEGEGITVDIEV
;
A
#
# COMPACT_ATOMS: atom_id res chain seq x y z
N MET A 1 -14.92 25.85 49.45
CA MET A 1 -14.75 24.78 48.45
C MET A 1 -15.81 23.73 48.66
N THR A 2 -16.38 23.19 47.59
CA THR A 2 -17.23 22.00 47.58
C THR A 2 -16.37 20.72 47.62
N LEU A 3 -16.98 19.57 47.93
CA LEU A 3 -16.29 18.27 47.89
C LEU A 3 -15.71 17.95 46.48
N LYS A 4 -16.37 18.39 45.40
CA LYS A 4 -15.86 18.24 44.02
C LYS A 4 -14.63 19.11 43.74
N GLU A 5 -14.56 20.32 44.29
CA GLU A 5 -13.38 21.18 44.18
C GLU A 5 -12.22 20.62 45.02
N GLN A 6 -12.50 20.05 46.19
CA GLN A 6 -11.51 19.34 46.99
C GLN A 6 -10.95 18.11 46.24
N SER A 7 -11.80 17.24 45.68
CA SER A 7 -11.31 16.09 44.91
C SER A 7 -10.52 16.52 43.67
N SER A 8 -11.00 17.51 42.91
CA SER A 8 -10.29 18.06 41.74
C SER A 8 -8.94 18.69 42.11
N THR A 9 -8.80 19.24 43.31
CA THR A 9 -7.53 19.78 43.80
C THR A 9 -6.59 18.65 44.24
N ILE A 10 -7.11 17.60 44.87
CA ILE A 10 -6.33 16.40 45.24
C ILE A 10 -5.84 15.65 43.98
N ASP A 11 -6.68 15.48 42.96
CA ASP A 11 -6.31 14.85 41.68
C ASP A 11 -5.27 15.65 40.89
N ARG A 12 -5.27 16.98 41.06
CA ARG A 12 -4.26 17.87 40.48
C ARG A 12 -2.93 17.72 41.21
N LEU A 13 -2.96 17.82 42.54
CA LEU A 13 -1.79 17.65 43.39
C LEU A 13 -1.19 16.24 43.29
N SER A 14 -2.00 15.20 43.07
CA SER A 14 -1.49 13.83 42.90
C SER A 14 -0.77 13.65 41.56
N LYS A 15 -1.28 14.25 40.47
CA LYS A 15 -0.59 14.33 39.18
C LYS A 15 0.69 15.16 39.25
N GLU A 16 0.65 16.33 39.87
CA GLU A 16 1.83 17.17 40.10
C GLU A 16 2.89 16.42 40.95
N ASN A 17 2.47 15.64 41.95
CA ASN A 17 3.36 14.78 42.75
C ASN A 17 3.95 13.61 41.94
N PHE A 18 3.18 13.03 41.01
CA PHE A 18 3.66 12.00 40.09
C PHE A 18 4.67 12.55 39.07
N ASP A 19 4.37 13.70 38.44
CA ASP A 19 5.30 14.40 37.54
C ASP A 19 6.57 14.84 38.27
N LEU A 20 6.46 15.30 39.52
CA LEU A 20 7.64 15.59 40.36
C LEU A 20 8.45 14.33 40.66
N LYS A 21 7.82 13.19 40.95
CA LYS A 21 8.52 11.90 41.12
C LYS A 21 9.22 11.45 39.84
N MET A 22 8.58 11.56 38.68
CA MET A 22 9.21 11.26 37.38
C MET A 22 10.38 12.19 37.08
N ARG A 23 10.24 13.50 37.35
CA ARG A 23 11.35 14.46 37.23
C ARG A 23 12.49 14.15 38.19
N ILE A 24 12.20 13.82 39.45
CA ILE A 24 13.21 13.41 40.45
C ILE A 24 13.90 12.11 40.02
N HIS A 25 13.17 11.14 39.44
CA HIS A 25 13.78 9.93 38.88
C HIS A 25 14.78 10.26 37.77
N PHE A 26 14.36 11.02 36.74
CA PHE A 26 15.26 11.39 35.64
C PHE A 26 16.41 12.31 36.08
N LEU A 27 16.19 13.22 37.05
CA LEU A 27 17.29 14.01 37.63
C LEU A 27 18.26 13.12 38.42
N ASN A 28 17.79 12.14 39.20
CA ASN A 28 18.65 11.21 39.91
C ASN A 28 19.41 10.28 38.95
N GLU A 29 18.78 9.84 37.87
CA GLU A 29 19.45 9.04 36.83
C GLU A 29 20.53 9.85 36.10
N ALA A 30 20.20 11.08 35.69
CA ALA A 30 21.17 12.00 35.10
C ALA A 30 22.28 12.40 36.09
N LEU A 31 21.96 12.54 37.38
CA LEU A 31 22.92 12.80 38.44
C LEU A 31 23.83 11.59 38.69
N ASN A 32 23.31 10.36 38.66
CA ASN A 32 24.13 9.14 38.78
C ASN A 32 25.07 9.00 37.57
N ARG A 33 24.58 9.14 36.33
CA ARG A 33 25.41 9.13 35.12
C ARG A 33 26.46 10.26 35.08
N ARG A 34 26.22 11.38 35.78
CA ARG A 34 27.15 12.51 35.95
C ARG A 34 27.87 12.52 37.30
N SER A 35 27.65 11.52 38.14
CA SER A 35 28.29 11.44 39.46
C SER A 35 29.75 11.09 39.27
N GLU A 36 30.58 11.42 40.25
CA GLU A 36 32.00 11.05 40.22
C GLU A 36 32.19 9.53 40.08
N GLU A 37 31.25 8.72 40.58
CA GLU A 37 31.28 7.26 40.43
C GLU A 37 30.81 6.79 39.03
N GLY A 38 29.73 7.35 38.48
CA GLY A 38 29.30 7.03 37.11
C GLY A 38 30.29 7.53 36.04
N ILE A 39 31.02 8.60 36.34
CA ILE A 39 32.14 9.07 35.51
C ILE A 39 33.34 8.13 35.63
N LYS A 40 33.68 7.61 36.82
CA LYS A 40 34.69 6.55 36.98
C LYS A 40 34.29 5.28 36.24
N GLU A 41 33.05 4.82 36.39
CA GLU A 41 32.51 3.61 35.74
C GLU A 41 32.64 3.71 34.21
N MET A 42 32.15 4.81 33.64
CA MET A 42 32.30 5.14 32.22
C MET A 42 33.78 5.27 31.80
N ILE A 43 34.68 5.77 32.65
CA ILE A 43 36.13 5.81 32.37
C ILE A 43 36.73 4.40 32.40
N SER A 44 36.37 3.54 33.37
CA SER A 44 36.84 2.14 33.42
C SER A 44 36.35 1.34 32.22
N GLU A 45 35.06 1.47 31.84
CA GLU A 45 34.53 0.88 30.61
C GLU A 45 35.29 1.39 29.38
N ASN A 46 35.61 2.69 29.31
CA ASN A 46 36.41 3.24 28.22
C ASN A 46 37.85 2.71 28.19
N VAL A 47 38.44 2.39 29.35
CA VAL A 47 39.77 1.78 29.48
C VAL A 47 39.74 0.30 29.10
N GLU A 48 38.72 -0.46 29.52
CA GLU A 48 38.52 -1.85 29.12
C GLU A 48 38.27 -1.97 27.62
N LEU A 49 37.34 -1.18 27.06
CA LEU A 49 37.09 -1.14 25.61
C LEU A 49 38.31 -0.70 24.80
N LYS A 50 39.18 0.18 25.33
CA LYS A 50 40.48 0.50 24.71
C LYS A 50 41.47 -0.65 24.81
N SER A 51 41.52 -1.35 25.94
CA SER A 51 42.35 -2.55 26.14
C SER A 51 41.96 -3.66 25.17
N ASP A 52 40.67 -4.00 25.10
CA ASP A 52 40.16 -5.05 24.21
C ASP A 52 40.25 -4.65 22.72
N LYS A 53 40.05 -3.37 22.36
CA LYS A 53 40.34 -2.89 21.01
C LYS A 53 41.82 -3.10 20.63
N LEU A 54 42.75 -2.81 21.54
CA LEU A 54 44.19 -2.94 21.31
C LEU A 54 44.61 -4.41 21.27
N LYS A 55 43.98 -5.26 22.09
CA LYS A 55 44.09 -6.73 22.05
C LYS A 55 43.58 -7.29 20.71
N LEU A 56 42.35 -6.98 20.29
CA LEU A 56 41.81 -7.37 18.97
C LEU A 56 42.68 -6.87 17.81
N GLN A 57 43.32 -5.70 17.93
CA GLN A 57 44.29 -5.22 16.93
C GLN A 57 45.59 -6.05 16.92
N LYS A 58 46.15 -6.40 18.08
CA LYS A 58 47.29 -7.33 18.18
C LYS A 58 46.95 -8.71 17.63
N ASP A 59 45.77 -9.24 17.96
CA ASP A 59 45.31 -10.54 17.51
C ASP A 59 45.03 -10.53 16.00
N ASN A 60 44.45 -9.47 15.45
CA ASN A 60 44.37 -9.26 13.99
C ASN A 60 45.76 -9.19 13.33
N GLN A 61 46.74 -8.52 13.94
CA GLN A 61 48.12 -8.51 13.44
C GLN A 61 48.83 -9.87 13.60
N GLY A 62 48.40 -10.71 14.55
CA GLY A 62 48.82 -12.10 14.69
C GLY A 62 48.22 -12.99 13.62
N LEU A 63 46.90 -12.91 13.41
CA LEU A 63 46.19 -13.62 12.35
C LEU A 63 46.66 -13.21 10.95
N LYS A 64 46.85 -11.91 10.67
CA LYS A 64 47.45 -11.41 9.42
C LYS A 64 48.95 -11.71 9.27
N ARG A 65 49.61 -12.30 10.27
CA ARG A 65 50.91 -12.96 10.11
C ARG A 65 50.70 -14.44 9.81
N LYS A 66 50.00 -15.17 10.67
CA LYS A 66 49.63 -16.59 10.45
C LYS A 66 49.03 -16.86 9.08
N ILE A 67 48.16 -15.99 8.56
CA ILE A 67 47.59 -16.10 7.21
C ILE A 67 48.69 -15.99 6.15
N ARG A 68 49.61 -15.01 6.24
CA ARG A 68 50.75 -14.92 5.30
C ARG A 68 51.77 -16.02 5.49
N ASP A 69 51.97 -16.51 6.70
CA ASP A 69 52.85 -17.65 7.00
C ASP A 69 52.25 -18.95 6.43
N LEU A 70 50.93 -19.12 6.49
CA LEU A 70 50.18 -20.23 5.88
C LEU A 70 50.06 -20.09 4.35
N GLU A 71 49.79 -18.90 3.82
CA GLU A 71 49.83 -18.60 2.37
C GLU A 71 51.22 -18.88 1.81
N LYS A 72 52.28 -18.52 2.55
CA LYS A 72 53.66 -18.87 2.19
C LYS A 72 53.90 -20.36 2.29
N GLN A 73 53.49 -21.04 3.38
CA GLN A 73 53.64 -22.49 3.51
C GLN A 73 52.87 -23.25 2.42
N LEU A 74 51.67 -22.79 2.04
CA LEU A 74 50.87 -23.37 0.97
C LEU A 74 51.52 -23.09 -0.39
N LYS A 75 52.11 -21.91 -0.61
CA LYS A 75 52.85 -21.60 -1.84
C LYS A 75 54.18 -22.35 -1.93
N ASP A 76 54.91 -22.48 -0.82
CA ASP A 76 56.13 -23.28 -0.70
C ASP A 76 55.78 -24.76 -0.97
N GLN A 77 54.74 -25.31 -0.31
CA GLN A 77 54.22 -26.67 -0.58
C GLN A 77 53.73 -26.84 -2.02
N GLN A 78 53.17 -25.81 -2.66
CA GLN A 78 52.74 -25.90 -4.05
C GLN A 78 53.95 -25.92 -5.00
N SER A 79 55.02 -25.15 -4.73
CA SER A 79 56.29 -25.29 -5.46
C SER A 79 56.99 -26.62 -5.16
N ASP A 80 56.92 -27.12 -3.93
CA ASP A 80 57.47 -28.42 -3.56
C ASP A 80 56.69 -29.54 -4.28
N LYS A 81 55.36 -29.47 -4.34
CA LYS A 81 54.52 -30.40 -5.14
C LYS A 81 54.81 -30.28 -6.64
N GLU A 82 54.93 -29.08 -7.20
CA GLU A 82 55.34 -28.87 -8.60
C GLU A 82 56.75 -29.44 -8.89
N SER A 83 57.65 -29.45 -7.89
CA SER A 83 58.97 -30.08 -8.00
C SER A 83 58.94 -31.61 -7.83
N MET A 84 58.16 -32.12 -6.88
CA MET A 84 58.03 -33.56 -6.59
C MET A 84 57.19 -34.30 -7.61
N LEU A 85 56.28 -33.66 -8.34
CA LEU A 85 55.55 -34.30 -9.45
C LEU A 85 56.49 -34.81 -10.59
N ASN A 86 57.78 -34.46 -10.52
CA ASN A 86 58.82 -34.96 -11.42
C ASN A 86 59.62 -36.17 -10.86
N HIS A 87 59.29 -36.73 -9.68
CA HIS A 87 59.93 -37.97 -9.19
C HIS A 87 59.04 -38.88 -8.32
N ASP A 88 59.06 -40.16 -8.73
CA ASP A 88 58.54 -41.42 -8.14
C ASP A 88 57.03 -41.55 -7.80
N PRO A 89 56.38 -42.64 -8.29
CA PRO A 89 55.05 -43.10 -7.89
C PRO A 89 55.08 -44.18 -6.79
N GLU A 90 53.88 -44.66 -6.42
CA GLU A 90 53.57 -45.80 -5.51
C GLU A 90 53.74 -45.57 -4.00
N GLY A 91 52.63 -45.44 -3.25
CA GLY A 91 52.66 -45.60 -1.78
C GLY A 91 51.55 -45.02 -0.88
N GLY A 92 50.25 -45.02 -1.25
CA GLY A 92 49.20 -44.39 -0.39
C GLY A 92 47.73 -44.88 -0.52
N SER A 93 47.44 -45.88 -1.34
CA SER A 93 46.09 -46.20 -1.84
C SER A 93 45.16 -46.95 -0.85
N ASP A 94 44.50 -46.22 0.06
CA ASP A 94 43.24 -46.65 0.70
C ASP A 94 42.53 -45.48 1.43
N GLU A 95 43.27 -44.67 2.19
CA GLU A 95 42.71 -43.45 2.84
C GLU A 95 42.81 -42.24 1.89
N GLU A 96 43.91 -42.10 1.14
CA GLU A 96 44.01 -41.06 0.10
C GLU A 96 42.93 -41.24 -0.99
N ASP A 97 42.51 -42.47 -1.30
CA ASP A 97 41.43 -42.73 -2.28
C ASP A 97 40.06 -42.20 -1.82
N ARG A 98 39.82 -41.99 -0.52
CA ARG A 98 38.56 -41.39 -0.02
C ARG A 98 38.56 -39.88 -0.09
N ASP A 99 39.65 -39.26 0.34
CA ASP A 99 39.80 -37.81 0.24
C ASP A 99 40.00 -37.40 -1.22
N HIS A 100 40.67 -38.20 -2.06
CA HIS A 100 40.70 -38.03 -3.51
C HIS A 100 39.35 -38.30 -4.18
N ALA A 101 38.55 -39.29 -3.78
CA ALA A 101 37.20 -39.42 -4.34
C ALA A 101 36.31 -38.19 -4.01
N GLN A 102 36.48 -37.58 -2.83
CA GLN A 102 35.78 -36.35 -2.46
C GLN A 102 36.38 -35.10 -3.13
N ASP A 103 37.69 -35.01 -3.30
CA ASP A 103 38.34 -33.90 -4.00
C ASP A 103 38.16 -34.00 -5.53
N GLU A 104 38.08 -35.19 -6.11
CA GLU A 104 37.65 -35.42 -7.49
C GLU A 104 36.17 -35.11 -7.66
N GLU A 105 35.29 -35.50 -6.74
CA GLU A 105 33.88 -35.08 -6.78
C GLU A 105 33.77 -33.56 -6.63
N LEU A 106 34.56 -32.91 -5.75
CA LEU A 106 34.59 -31.46 -5.60
C LEU A 106 35.21 -30.75 -6.82
N LEU A 107 36.24 -31.30 -7.46
CA LEU A 107 36.83 -30.78 -8.69
C LEU A 107 35.86 -30.93 -9.85
N PHE A 108 35.24 -32.10 -10.02
CA PHE A 108 34.23 -32.36 -11.04
C PHE A 108 32.97 -31.51 -10.81
N LEU A 109 32.55 -31.28 -9.57
CA LEU A 109 31.45 -30.35 -9.25
C LEU A 109 31.85 -28.90 -9.48
N ARG A 110 33.10 -28.50 -9.23
CA ARG A 110 33.62 -27.16 -9.57
C ARG A 110 33.69 -26.96 -11.08
N GLU A 111 34.26 -27.90 -11.82
CA GLU A 111 34.30 -27.90 -13.29
C GLU A 111 32.88 -27.92 -13.88
N ARG A 112 31.95 -28.66 -13.28
CA ARG A 112 30.53 -28.63 -13.68
C ARG A 112 29.87 -27.28 -13.39
N VAL A 113 30.15 -26.68 -12.23
CA VAL A 113 29.65 -25.34 -11.91
C VAL A 113 30.25 -24.30 -12.85
N GLU A 114 31.56 -24.33 -13.10
CA GLU A 114 32.26 -23.43 -14.02
C GLU A 114 31.76 -23.61 -15.48
N THR A 115 31.55 -24.84 -15.94
CA THR A 115 30.95 -25.08 -17.27
C THR A 115 29.48 -24.70 -17.34
N TYR A 116 28.68 -24.86 -16.28
CA TYR A 116 27.32 -24.31 -16.22
C TYR A 116 27.31 -22.78 -16.12
N GLU A 117 28.25 -22.14 -15.42
CA GLU A 117 28.40 -20.69 -15.34
C GLU A 117 28.81 -20.12 -16.70
N LEU A 118 29.80 -20.72 -17.37
CA LEU A 118 30.19 -20.38 -18.74
C LEU A 118 29.02 -20.59 -19.72
N GLU A 119 28.27 -21.69 -19.63
CA GLU A 119 27.08 -21.92 -20.46
C GLU A 119 25.96 -20.93 -20.16
N ILE A 120 25.76 -20.53 -18.90
CA ILE A 120 24.81 -19.48 -18.52
C ILE A 120 25.26 -18.11 -19.06
N GLU A 121 26.54 -17.78 -19.00
CA GLU A 121 27.09 -16.53 -19.57
C GLU A 121 27.04 -16.55 -21.11
N ARG A 122 27.23 -17.72 -21.74
CA ARG A 122 27.02 -17.95 -23.18
C ARG A 122 25.56 -17.78 -23.57
N LEU A 123 24.61 -18.36 -22.83
CA LEU A 123 23.18 -18.22 -23.06
C LEU A 123 22.67 -16.80 -22.78
N ARG A 124 23.21 -16.10 -21.77
CA ARG A 124 22.95 -14.68 -21.51
C ARG A 124 23.46 -13.80 -22.64
N SER A 125 24.69 -13.98 -23.09
CA SER A 125 25.27 -13.20 -24.20
C SER A 125 24.59 -13.49 -25.54
N GLU A 126 24.21 -14.74 -25.82
CA GLU A 126 23.32 -15.08 -26.94
C GLU A 126 21.92 -14.45 -26.79
N SER A 127 21.35 -14.43 -25.58
CA SER A 127 20.04 -13.80 -25.34
C SER A 127 20.12 -12.31 -25.64
N ILE A 128 21.14 -11.61 -25.12
CA ILE A 128 21.40 -10.20 -25.41
C ILE A 128 21.63 -9.99 -26.91
N ALA A 129 22.37 -10.88 -27.58
CA ALA A 129 22.57 -10.82 -29.03
C ALA A 129 21.23 -10.92 -29.79
N ARG A 130 20.43 -11.97 -29.54
CA ARG A 130 19.10 -12.17 -30.14
C ARG A 130 18.13 -11.03 -29.81
N GLU A 131 18.23 -10.43 -28.64
CA GLU A 131 17.39 -9.29 -28.23
C GLU A 131 17.86 -7.97 -28.86
N SER A 132 19.17 -7.80 -29.11
CA SER A 132 19.72 -6.69 -29.90
C SER A 132 19.39 -6.81 -31.39
N GLU A 133 19.34 -8.05 -31.90
CA GLU A 133 18.95 -8.37 -33.28
C GLU A 133 17.45 -8.18 -33.47
N LYS A 134 16.61 -8.61 -32.51
CA LYS A 134 15.18 -8.25 -32.45
C LYS A 134 14.98 -6.74 -32.38
N ARG A 135 15.79 -5.99 -31.62
CA ARG A 135 15.74 -4.51 -31.62
C ARG A 135 16.11 -3.93 -32.98
N ARG A 136 17.18 -4.39 -33.64
CA ARG A 136 17.53 -3.97 -35.01
C ARG A 136 16.43 -4.29 -36.02
N LEU A 137 15.84 -5.49 -35.97
CA LEU A 137 14.72 -5.87 -36.84
C LEU A 137 13.47 -5.02 -36.54
N ALA A 138 13.20 -4.68 -35.28
CA ALA A 138 12.15 -3.74 -34.92
C ALA A 138 12.44 -2.30 -35.38
N GLU A 139 13.69 -1.83 -35.32
CA GLU A 139 14.13 -0.53 -35.85
C GLU A 139 14.09 -0.48 -37.38
N MET A 140 14.41 -1.57 -38.07
CA MET A 140 14.23 -1.73 -39.52
C MET A 140 12.74 -1.71 -39.88
N LEU A 141 11.89 -2.48 -39.20
CA LEU A 141 10.44 -2.44 -39.41
C LEU A 141 9.84 -1.07 -39.08
N LYS A 142 10.35 -0.39 -38.05
CA LYS A 142 9.90 0.95 -37.64
C LYS A 142 10.33 2.03 -38.63
N SER A 143 11.55 1.96 -39.16
CA SER A 143 12.00 2.88 -40.22
C SER A 143 11.31 2.63 -41.55
N LEU A 144 11.01 1.36 -41.90
CA LEU A 144 10.19 1.01 -43.07
C LEU A 144 8.73 1.50 -42.93
N ASN A 145 8.17 1.45 -41.71
CA ASN A 145 6.83 1.97 -41.42
C ASN A 145 6.77 3.51 -41.45
N ASP A 146 7.73 4.19 -40.84
CA ASP A 146 7.74 5.67 -40.74
C ASP A 146 8.23 6.34 -42.03
N GLY A 147 9.01 5.63 -42.85
CA GLY A 147 9.50 6.05 -44.17
C GLY A 147 8.45 6.09 -45.28
N ARG A 148 7.18 6.40 -44.97
CA ARG A 148 6.03 6.25 -45.90
C ARG A 148 5.39 7.58 -46.41
N PRO A 149 6.14 8.57 -46.92
CA PRO A 149 5.57 9.82 -47.45
C PRO A 149 5.00 9.66 -48.87
N THR A 150 3.84 8.99 -48.99
CA THR A 150 2.74 9.29 -49.93
C THR A 150 3.04 9.73 -51.40
N GLY A 151 4.17 9.35 -52.03
CA GLY A 151 4.58 9.98 -53.29
C GLY A 151 5.57 9.25 -54.20
N SER A 152 5.78 7.93 -54.05
CA SER A 152 6.66 7.16 -54.94
C SER A 152 6.11 5.77 -55.25
N ASP A 153 5.16 5.70 -56.19
CA ASP A 153 4.58 4.43 -56.68
C ASP A 153 5.58 3.56 -57.49
N SER A 154 6.75 4.09 -57.85
CA SER A 154 7.83 3.30 -58.46
C SER A 154 8.53 2.41 -57.43
N GLY A 155 8.95 2.96 -56.29
CA GLY A 155 9.57 2.18 -55.21
C GLY A 155 8.63 1.10 -54.67
N ALA A 156 7.34 1.43 -54.50
CA ALA A 156 6.31 0.47 -54.10
C ALA A 156 5.91 -0.54 -55.22
N ARG A 157 6.50 -0.45 -56.42
CA ARG A 157 6.49 -1.52 -57.43
C ARG A 157 7.78 -2.33 -57.36
N GLU A 158 8.93 -1.68 -57.35
CA GLU A 158 10.25 -2.33 -57.23
C GLU A 158 10.32 -3.24 -55.98
N GLU A 159 9.80 -2.80 -54.83
CA GLU A 159 9.66 -3.67 -53.65
C GLU A 159 8.74 -4.87 -53.90
N ARG A 160 7.58 -4.67 -54.56
CA ARG A 160 6.63 -5.77 -54.84
C ARG A 160 7.21 -6.78 -55.83
N ASP A 161 7.95 -6.31 -56.83
CA ASP A 161 8.62 -7.15 -57.81
C ASP A 161 9.80 -7.89 -57.15
N MET A 162 10.56 -7.28 -56.23
CA MET A 162 11.55 -7.99 -55.40
C MET A 162 10.92 -9.01 -54.44
N TRP A 163 9.82 -8.68 -53.76
CA TRP A 163 9.06 -9.64 -52.93
C TRP A 163 8.47 -10.77 -53.76
N LYS A 164 8.14 -10.51 -55.04
CA LYS A 164 7.69 -11.51 -55.99
C LYS A 164 8.83 -12.39 -56.50
N ASP A 165 10.01 -11.83 -56.79
CA ASP A 165 11.19 -12.62 -57.16
C ASP A 165 11.65 -13.51 -55.98
N MET A 166 11.57 -13.02 -54.74
CA MET A 166 11.75 -13.88 -53.55
C MET A 166 10.64 -14.93 -53.41
N LEU A 167 9.38 -14.55 -53.67
CA LEU A 167 8.23 -15.44 -53.87
C LEU A 167 8.56 -16.63 -54.78
N ASP A 168 8.77 -16.30 -56.06
CA ASP A 168 8.97 -17.24 -57.16
C ASP A 168 10.23 -18.10 -56.91
N ALA A 169 11.30 -17.54 -56.33
CA ALA A 169 12.51 -18.28 -55.93
C ALA A 169 12.32 -19.22 -54.73
N GLU A 170 11.52 -18.85 -53.73
CA GLU A 170 11.23 -19.70 -52.56
C GLU A 170 10.32 -20.88 -52.97
N THR A 171 9.36 -20.63 -53.86
CA THR A 171 8.56 -21.70 -54.48
C THR A 171 9.39 -22.61 -55.38
N ALA A 172 10.32 -22.08 -56.17
CA ALA A 172 11.22 -22.90 -57.00
C ALA A 172 12.17 -23.77 -56.15
N ALA A 173 12.65 -23.25 -55.02
CA ALA A 173 13.42 -24.04 -54.05
C ALA A 173 12.60 -25.16 -53.40
N ARG A 174 11.30 -24.93 -53.15
CA ARG A 174 10.37 -26.01 -52.72
C ARG A 174 10.14 -27.04 -53.81
N GLU A 175 9.84 -26.63 -55.05
CA GLU A 175 9.65 -27.58 -56.16
C GLU A 175 10.91 -28.42 -56.38
N GLN A 176 12.11 -27.84 -56.34
CA GLN A 176 13.35 -28.61 -56.40
C GLN A 176 13.49 -29.61 -55.24
N ALA A 177 13.17 -29.20 -53.99
CA ALA A 177 13.26 -30.09 -52.83
C ALA A 177 12.22 -31.23 -52.87
N ASP A 178 11.02 -30.99 -53.40
CA ASP A 178 9.99 -32.01 -53.62
C ASP A 178 10.31 -32.91 -54.82
N GLU A 179 10.92 -32.38 -55.89
CA GLU A 179 11.48 -33.18 -56.99
C GLU A 179 12.63 -34.07 -56.52
N GLU A 180 13.54 -33.56 -55.68
CA GLU A 180 14.63 -34.35 -55.10
C GLU A 180 14.09 -35.42 -54.15
N ASN A 181 13.09 -35.10 -53.30
CA ASN A 181 12.37 -36.10 -52.52
C ASN A 181 11.70 -37.16 -53.40
N LYS A 182 11.10 -36.76 -54.53
CA LYS A 182 10.46 -37.67 -55.48
C LYS A 182 11.48 -38.57 -56.16
N ARG A 183 12.59 -38.03 -56.66
CA ARG A 183 13.71 -38.81 -57.21
C ARG A 183 14.28 -39.78 -56.18
N LEU A 184 14.51 -39.35 -54.93
CA LEU A 184 14.98 -40.22 -53.86
C LEU A 184 13.99 -41.34 -53.51
N ARG A 185 12.68 -41.07 -53.59
CA ARG A 185 11.62 -42.10 -53.44
C ARG A 185 11.58 -43.07 -54.62
N GLU A 186 11.75 -42.57 -55.84
CA GLU A 186 11.83 -43.38 -57.07
C GLU A 186 13.09 -44.25 -57.10
N GLU A 187 14.24 -43.72 -56.66
CA GLU A 187 15.48 -44.49 -56.50
C GLU A 187 15.39 -45.50 -55.36
N LEU A 188 14.80 -45.15 -54.21
CA LEU A 188 14.48 -46.11 -53.15
C LEU A 188 13.58 -47.23 -53.67
N MET A 189 12.54 -46.91 -54.45
CA MET A 189 11.68 -47.92 -55.07
C MET A 189 12.42 -48.77 -56.11
N ARG A 190 13.32 -48.19 -56.92
CA ARG A 190 14.15 -48.94 -57.88
C ARG A 190 15.10 -49.90 -57.16
N VAL A 191 15.88 -49.41 -56.19
CA VAL A 191 16.79 -50.21 -55.36
C VAL A 191 16.04 -51.29 -54.58
N ARG A 192 14.85 -50.99 -54.05
CA ARG A 192 14.01 -51.98 -53.36
C ARG A 192 13.45 -53.04 -54.32
N SER A 193 13.17 -52.65 -55.57
CA SER A 193 12.73 -53.57 -56.65
C SER A 193 13.89 -54.48 -57.09
N GLU A 194 15.09 -53.92 -57.31
CA GLU A 194 16.31 -54.68 -57.62
C GLU A 194 16.69 -55.62 -56.47
N ALA A 195 16.57 -55.17 -55.21
CA ALA A 195 16.79 -56.02 -54.03
C ALA A 195 15.78 -57.18 -53.91
N THR A 196 14.51 -56.98 -54.31
CA THR A 196 13.55 -58.10 -54.40
C THR A 196 13.79 -59.00 -55.61
N TYR A 197 14.26 -58.48 -56.74
CA TYR A 197 14.61 -59.29 -57.92
C TYR A 197 15.87 -60.14 -57.69
N ALA A 198 16.80 -59.67 -56.84
CA ALA A 198 18.02 -60.39 -56.49
C ALA A 198 17.78 -61.59 -55.53
N ILE A 199 16.61 -61.72 -54.90
CA ILE A 199 16.34 -62.72 -53.86
C ILE A 199 15.01 -63.46 -54.12
N ALA A 200 14.95 -64.17 -55.25
CA ALA A 200 13.89 -65.14 -55.53
C ALA A 200 14.36 -66.27 -56.49
N PRO A 201 13.87 -67.52 -56.35
CA PRO A 201 13.43 -68.18 -55.12
C PRO A 201 14.10 -69.57 -54.93
N ALA A 202 14.23 -70.01 -53.67
CA ALA A 202 14.69 -71.37 -53.34
C ALA A 202 13.74 -72.07 -52.37
N ALA A 203 13.26 -73.26 -52.76
CA ALA A 203 12.51 -74.24 -51.96
C ALA A 203 11.22 -73.78 -51.22
N PRO A 204 10.02 -74.09 -51.73
CA PRO A 204 8.80 -74.04 -50.93
C PRO A 204 8.69 -75.27 -50.01
N LEU A 205 8.25 -75.11 -48.75
CA LEU A 205 7.33 -76.00 -48.01
C LEU A 205 7.23 -75.62 -46.51
N ARG A 206 6.07 -75.10 -46.05
CA ARG A 206 5.22 -75.70 -44.99
C ARG A 206 4.15 -74.73 -44.46
N SER A 207 2.96 -75.26 -44.21
CA SER A 207 1.86 -74.57 -43.51
C SER A 207 2.20 -74.40 -42.03
N GLY A 208 1.87 -73.24 -41.45
CA GLY A 208 2.27 -72.84 -40.10
C GLY A 208 1.39 -71.72 -39.52
N HIS A 209 0.14 -72.07 -39.26
CA HIS A 209 -0.95 -71.23 -38.73
C HIS A 209 -0.58 -70.27 -37.57
N ARG A 210 -1.32 -69.15 -37.46
CA ARG A 210 -1.35 -68.10 -36.38
C ARG A 210 -0.41 -66.89 -36.55
N ASN A 211 -0.97 -65.79 -37.03
CA ASN A 211 -1.14 -64.61 -36.16
C ASN A 211 -2.44 -63.85 -36.51
N ARG A 212 -2.84 -62.89 -35.68
CA ARG A 212 -4.20 -62.29 -35.65
C ARG A 212 -4.12 -60.79 -35.36
N GLY A 213 -4.86 -59.98 -36.10
CA GLY A 213 -4.56 -58.55 -36.30
C GLY A 213 -3.70 -58.37 -37.57
N ASP A 214 -3.84 -57.29 -38.35
CA ASP A 214 -4.49 -56.00 -38.04
C ASP A 214 -5.75 -55.71 -38.90
N SER A 215 -6.53 -54.68 -38.57
CA SER A 215 -7.85 -54.38 -39.17
C SER A 215 -7.83 -53.16 -40.10
N LEU A 216 -8.15 -53.36 -41.39
CA LEU A 216 -8.31 -52.27 -42.36
C LEU A 216 -9.72 -51.65 -42.31
N VAL A 217 -9.87 -50.49 -41.66
CA VAL A 217 -11.04 -49.58 -41.67
C VAL A 217 -10.53 -48.16 -41.36
N SER A 218 -10.91 -47.05 -42.02
CA SER A 218 -11.56 -46.82 -43.33
C SER A 218 -11.37 -45.34 -43.76
N HIS A 219 -11.64 -45.07 -45.06
CA HIS A 219 -12.15 -43.85 -45.71
C HIS A 219 -12.52 -42.61 -44.86
N SER A 220 -12.31 -41.39 -45.41
CA SER A 220 -13.38 -40.49 -45.93
C SER A 220 -12.84 -39.09 -46.35
N ALA A 221 -13.73 -38.19 -46.82
CA ALA A 221 -13.52 -36.81 -47.29
C ALA A 221 -12.57 -36.68 -48.51
N VAL A 222 -13.00 -36.53 -49.77
CA VAL A 222 -14.23 -35.91 -50.34
C VAL A 222 -14.34 -34.41 -50.02
N SER A 223 -13.71 -33.61 -50.87
CA SER A 223 -14.07 -32.20 -51.11
C SER A 223 -14.60 -32.10 -52.54
N ASP A 224 -15.80 -31.54 -52.68
CA ASP A 224 -16.54 -31.49 -53.95
C ASP A 224 -16.29 -30.17 -54.71
N ARG A 225 -16.76 -30.11 -55.97
CA ARG A 225 -17.16 -28.90 -56.70
C ARG A 225 -16.07 -27.92 -57.16
N GLU A 226 -15.37 -28.28 -58.24
CA GLU A 226 -15.21 -27.36 -59.39
C GLU A 226 -15.55 -28.07 -60.71
N LEU A 227 -16.37 -27.44 -61.54
CA LEU A 227 -16.81 -27.94 -62.84
C LEU A 227 -16.70 -26.83 -63.91
N TYR A 228 -16.30 -27.22 -65.11
CA TYR A 228 -16.19 -26.41 -66.33
C TYR A 228 -15.12 -25.29 -66.37
N ARG A 229 -13.87 -25.69 -66.66
CA ARG A 229 -13.00 -24.87 -67.53
C ARG A 229 -12.19 -25.71 -68.53
N ASN A 230 -12.51 -25.50 -69.80
CA ASN A 230 -11.87 -25.92 -71.05
C ASN A 230 -10.58 -26.75 -71.02
N THR A 231 -10.73 -28.02 -71.42
CA THR A 231 -9.93 -28.70 -72.47
C THR A 231 -8.68 -27.98 -73.02
N ALA A 232 -7.50 -28.35 -72.50
CA ALA A 232 -6.20 -28.19 -73.16
C ALA A 232 -5.19 -29.19 -72.55
N ALA A 233 -4.11 -29.52 -73.29
CA ALA A 233 -3.04 -30.47 -72.91
C ALA A 233 -3.50 -31.91 -72.58
N GLY A 234 -3.19 -32.86 -73.48
CA GLY A 234 -3.62 -34.26 -73.32
C GLY A 234 -2.66 -35.16 -72.53
N SER A 235 -3.15 -36.33 -72.13
CA SER A 235 -2.37 -37.55 -71.90
C SER A 235 -3.25 -38.79 -72.03
N SER A 236 -2.65 -39.91 -72.45
CA SER A 236 -3.31 -41.00 -73.19
C SER A 236 -4.26 -41.91 -72.41
N SER A 237 -4.71 -41.56 -71.20
CA SER A 237 -5.65 -42.39 -70.41
C SER A 237 -7.13 -42.18 -70.77
N SER A 238 -7.46 -41.12 -71.51
CA SER A 238 -8.84 -40.85 -71.94
C SER A 238 -9.31 -41.76 -73.09
N SER A 239 -8.39 -42.35 -73.86
CA SER A 239 -8.74 -43.12 -75.07
C SER A 239 -9.49 -44.43 -74.78
N THR A 240 -9.15 -45.14 -73.71
CA THR A 240 -9.86 -46.37 -73.30
C THR A 240 -11.28 -46.08 -72.83
N LEU A 241 -11.47 -45.08 -71.96
CA LEU A 241 -12.81 -44.66 -71.51
C LEU A 241 -13.66 -44.09 -72.65
N VAL A 242 -13.05 -43.39 -73.61
CA VAL A 242 -13.75 -42.97 -74.84
C VAL A 242 -14.11 -44.18 -75.70
N MET A 243 -13.23 -45.17 -75.86
CA MET A 243 -13.54 -46.42 -76.56
C MET A 243 -14.68 -47.20 -75.90
N GLU A 244 -14.69 -47.36 -74.57
CA GLU A 244 -15.80 -48.00 -73.86
C GLU A 244 -17.09 -47.19 -74.00
N PHE A 245 -17.04 -45.86 -73.92
CA PHE A 245 -18.22 -45.01 -74.11
C PHE A 245 -18.71 -44.99 -75.57
N GLU A 246 -17.83 -45.17 -76.55
CA GLU A 246 -18.19 -45.34 -77.97
C GLU A 246 -18.74 -46.75 -78.26
N LEU A 247 -18.19 -47.80 -77.65
CA LEU A 247 -18.72 -49.16 -77.72
C LEU A 247 -20.11 -49.24 -77.06
N LEU A 248 -20.26 -48.75 -75.83
CA LEU A 248 -21.55 -48.66 -75.14
C LEU A 248 -22.57 -47.80 -75.89
N LYS A 249 -22.13 -46.78 -76.65
CA LYS A 249 -22.98 -46.01 -77.58
C LYS A 249 -23.35 -46.77 -78.85
N GLN A 250 -22.43 -47.54 -79.42
CA GLN A 250 -22.70 -48.40 -80.58
C GLN A 250 -23.69 -49.50 -80.19
N GLU A 251 -23.48 -50.19 -79.08
CA GLU A 251 -24.41 -51.14 -78.47
C GLU A 251 -25.76 -50.48 -78.14
N ASN A 252 -25.77 -49.29 -77.51
CA ASN A 252 -27.01 -48.53 -77.29
C ASN A 252 -27.74 -48.14 -78.59
N ALA A 253 -27.01 -47.99 -79.70
CA ALA A 253 -27.60 -47.71 -81.01
C ALA A 253 -28.07 -48.99 -81.70
N GLU A 254 -27.39 -50.12 -81.52
CA GLU A 254 -27.80 -51.43 -82.02
C GLU A 254 -29.01 -51.97 -81.25
N LEU A 255 -29.02 -51.92 -79.92
CA LEU A 255 -30.20 -52.24 -79.11
C LEU A 255 -31.40 -51.36 -79.47
N ARG A 256 -31.20 -50.06 -79.76
CA ARG A 256 -32.28 -49.19 -80.27
C ARG A 256 -32.74 -49.57 -81.68
N ARG A 257 -31.83 -49.94 -82.58
CA ARG A 257 -32.18 -50.45 -83.92
C ARG A 257 -32.96 -51.76 -83.81
N GLU A 258 -32.49 -52.70 -83.00
CA GLU A 258 -33.12 -54.00 -82.75
C GLU A 258 -34.51 -53.85 -82.17
N VAL A 259 -34.69 -53.05 -81.11
CA VAL A 259 -36.03 -52.71 -80.56
C VAL A 259 -36.91 -52.03 -81.62
N SER A 260 -36.37 -51.15 -82.47
CA SER A 260 -37.14 -50.56 -83.59
C SER A 260 -37.51 -51.59 -84.67
N ALA A 261 -36.65 -52.58 -84.93
CA ALA A 261 -36.86 -53.63 -85.92
C ALA A 261 -37.89 -54.64 -85.43
N GLN A 262 -37.83 -55.02 -84.15
CA GLN A 262 -38.85 -55.83 -83.46
C GLN A 262 -40.20 -55.08 -83.41
N THR A 263 -40.21 -53.78 -83.12
CA THR A 263 -41.43 -52.95 -83.18
C THR A 263 -41.99 -52.84 -84.61
N SER A 264 -41.11 -52.76 -85.62
CA SER A 264 -41.48 -52.80 -87.03
C SER A 264 -42.08 -54.15 -87.43
N MET A 265 -41.46 -55.27 -87.03
CA MET A 265 -42.01 -56.61 -87.21
C MET A 265 -43.36 -56.79 -86.51
N LEU A 266 -43.50 -56.33 -85.26
CA LEU A 266 -44.73 -56.45 -84.49
C LEU A 266 -45.87 -55.64 -85.13
N THR A 267 -45.61 -54.41 -85.58
CA THR A 267 -46.60 -53.62 -86.32
C THR A 267 -46.86 -54.15 -87.73
N SER A 268 -45.90 -54.80 -88.38
CA SER A 268 -46.11 -55.50 -89.66
C SER A 268 -47.02 -56.72 -89.47
N ARG A 269 -46.72 -57.57 -88.47
CA ARG A 269 -47.49 -58.76 -88.12
C ARG A 269 -48.90 -58.41 -87.61
N ASN A 270 -49.07 -57.26 -86.94
CA ASN A 270 -50.40 -56.74 -86.61
C ASN A 270 -51.16 -56.27 -87.85
N ARG A 271 -50.54 -55.56 -88.81
CA ARG A 271 -51.18 -55.22 -90.10
C ARG A 271 -51.46 -56.44 -90.99
N GLU A 272 -50.70 -57.51 -90.84
CA GLU A 272 -50.94 -58.80 -91.50
C GLU A 272 -52.08 -59.55 -90.82
N LYS A 273 -52.11 -59.61 -89.49
CA LYS A 273 -53.23 -60.10 -88.69
C LYS A 273 -54.52 -59.33 -89.03
N GLU A 274 -54.50 -58.00 -89.09
CA GLU A 274 -55.65 -57.18 -89.52
C GLU A 274 -56.09 -57.50 -90.94
N ARG A 275 -55.17 -57.67 -91.89
CA ARG A 275 -55.50 -58.09 -93.27
C ARG A 275 -56.09 -59.50 -93.32
N LEU A 276 -55.61 -60.44 -92.52
CA LEU A 276 -56.18 -61.79 -92.41
C LEU A 276 -57.54 -61.78 -91.72
N TYR A 277 -57.77 -60.91 -90.73
CA TYR A 277 -59.12 -60.70 -90.17
C TYR A 277 -60.06 -60.06 -91.19
N GLN A 278 -59.59 -59.09 -91.98
CA GLN A 278 -60.36 -58.51 -93.09
C GLN A 278 -60.66 -59.56 -94.18
N GLU A 279 -59.69 -60.37 -94.60
CA GLU A 279 -59.88 -61.47 -95.54
C GLU A 279 -60.85 -62.53 -94.99
N ILE A 280 -60.78 -62.86 -93.70
CA ILE A 280 -61.73 -63.76 -93.03
C ILE A 280 -63.13 -63.12 -92.93
N GLU A 281 -63.24 -61.80 -92.72
CA GLU A 281 -64.52 -61.09 -92.77
C GLU A 281 -65.08 -60.99 -94.18
N GLU A 282 -64.25 -60.74 -95.20
CA GLU A 282 -64.63 -60.74 -96.62
C GLU A 282 -65.06 -62.14 -97.07
N LEU A 283 -64.35 -63.20 -96.67
CA LEU A 283 -64.77 -64.60 -96.91
C LEU A 283 -66.07 -64.95 -96.17
N LYS A 284 -66.27 -64.47 -94.93
CA LYS A 284 -67.54 -64.64 -94.18
C LYS A 284 -68.69 -63.84 -94.79
N LEU A 285 -68.43 -62.66 -95.35
CA LEU A 285 -69.41 -61.82 -96.05
C LEU A 285 -69.75 -62.42 -97.42
N GLY A 286 -68.75 -62.92 -98.15
CA GLY A 286 -68.89 -63.71 -99.37
C GLY A 286 -69.76 -64.95 -99.14
N GLN A 287 -69.40 -65.81 -98.18
CA GLN A 287 -70.22 -66.98 -97.80
C GLN A 287 -71.62 -66.64 -97.26
N ARG A 288 -71.89 -65.37 -96.91
CA ARG A 288 -73.24 -64.88 -96.54
C ARG A 288 -73.99 -64.19 -97.69
N ARG A 289 -73.35 -63.90 -98.82
CA ARG A 289 -73.99 -63.27 -99.99
C ARG A 289 -74.02 -64.17 -101.23
N ASP A 290 -72.99 -64.97 -101.46
CA ASP A 290 -72.92 -66.00 -102.51
C ASP A 290 -73.55 -67.32 -102.04
N ARG A 291 -74.81 -67.26 -101.62
CA ARG A 291 -75.65 -68.44 -101.34
C ARG A 291 -76.27 -69.04 -102.62
N SER A 292 -75.48 -69.15 -103.69
CA SER A 292 -75.90 -69.74 -104.96
C SER A 292 -74.71 -70.07 -105.87
N ILE A 293 -74.89 -71.03 -106.78
CA ILE A 293 -73.91 -71.56 -107.77
C ILE A 293 -72.95 -72.61 -107.16
N ALA A 294 -72.67 -73.66 -107.94
CA ALA A 294 -71.80 -74.82 -107.63
C ALA A 294 -72.22 -75.79 -106.50
N GLY A 295 -73.26 -75.50 -105.71
CA GLY A 295 -73.86 -76.44 -104.74
C GLY A 295 -74.94 -77.38 -105.30
N ASP A 296 -75.11 -77.47 -106.63
CA ASP A 296 -76.26 -78.11 -107.28
C ASP A 296 -75.86 -78.95 -108.51
N SER A 297 -76.62 -80.02 -108.76
CA SER A 297 -76.86 -80.62 -110.09
C SER A 297 -75.78 -81.50 -110.77
N ILE A 298 -75.16 -82.44 -110.04
CA ILE A 298 -74.60 -83.68 -110.67
C ILE A 298 -75.34 -84.95 -110.27
N LEU A 299 -75.63 -85.18 -108.98
CA LEU A 299 -76.35 -86.38 -108.55
C LEU A 299 -77.82 -86.35 -109.03
N ASP A 300 -78.52 -85.24 -108.84
CA ASP A 300 -79.92 -85.10 -109.28
C ASP A 300 -80.07 -85.06 -110.82
N ARG A 301 -79.10 -84.49 -111.53
CA ARG A 301 -79.05 -84.56 -113.01
C ARG A 301 -78.68 -85.93 -113.56
N SER A 302 -78.13 -86.83 -112.73
CA SER A 302 -77.89 -88.22 -113.09
C SER A 302 -79.11 -89.10 -112.79
N ALA A 303 -79.79 -88.88 -111.65
CA ALA A 303 -81.03 -89.56 -111.29
C ALA A 303 -82.19 -89.23 -112.25
N SER A 304 -82.22 -88.00 -112.78
CA SER A 304 -83.23 -87.56 -113.78
C SER A 304 -83.06 -88.15 -115.18
N ARG A 305 -82.23 -89.19 -115.37
CA ARG A 305 -82.40 -90.18 -116.45
C ARG A 305 -83.40 -91.29 -116.09
N ALA A 306 -84.36 -90.98 -115.23
CA ALA A 306 -85.52 -91.81 -114.98
C ALA A 306 -86.46 -91.82 -116.20
N GLN A 307 -86.78 -93.04 -116.66
CA GLN A 307 -87.83 -93.39 -117.63
C GLN A 307 -87.62 -93.01 -119.10
N GLY A 308 -87.87 -93.99 -119.98
CA GLY A 308 -87.71 -93.85 -121.43
C GLY A 308 -88.05 -95.10 -122.26
N ARG A 309 -88.86 -96.04 -121.76
CA ARG A 309 -89.24 -97.26 -122.50
C ARG A 309 -90.75 -97.60 -122.47
N PRO A 310 -91.61 -96.87 -123.19
CA PRO A 310 -93.04 -97.14 -123.29
C PRO A 310 -93.44 -97.85 -124.61
N SER A 311 -93.09 -99.11 -124.76
CA SER A 311 -93.59 -100.02 -125.82
C SER A 311 -93.17 -101.48 -125.51
N SER A 312 -93.96 -102.52 -125.78
CA SER A 312 -95.39 -102.64 -126.14
C SER A 312 -95.84 -104.06 -125.75
N SER A 313 -96.91 -104.23 -124.98
CA SER A 313 -98.26 -104.53 -125.50
C SER A 313 -98.40 -105.87 -126.26
N ILE A 314 -99.16 -106.79 -125.64
CA ILE A 314 -100.05 -107.79 -126.26
C ILE A 314 -99.44 -109.05 -126.93
N SER A 315 -99.30 -110.11 -126.12
CA SER A 315 -99.74 -111.49 -126.42
C SER A 315 -99.90 -112.16 -125.05
N ASP A 316 -101.09 -112.26 -124.46
CA ASP A 316 -102.29 -112.98 -124.90
C ASP A 316 -102.15 -114.52 -124.83
N ARG A 317 -103.13 -115.12 -124.13
CA ARG A 317 -103.40 -116.54 -123.87
C ARG A 317 -102.35 -117.28 -123.02
N THR A 318 -102.69 -117.93 -121.90
CA THR A 318 -103.91 -118.70 -121.54
C THR A 318 -104.05 -119.98 -122.35
N GLY A 319 -103.20 -120.97 -122.03
CA GLY A 319 -103.23 -122.32 -122.57
C GLY A 319 -102.31 -123.25 -121.78
N GLN A 320 -102.86 -124.38 -121.33
CA GLN A 320 -102.15 -125.46 -120.63
C GLN A 320 -100.85 -125.86 -121.37
N SER A 321 -99.69 -126.11 -120.75
CA SER A 321 -99.29 -126.11 -119.32
C SER A 321 -97.75 -126.03 -119.31
N PRO A 322 -97.07 -125.06 -118.66
CA PRO A 322 -97.11 -124.90 -117.19
C PRO A 322 -96.94 -123.47 -116.61
N ILE A 323 -97.50 -123.21 -115.42
CA ILE A 323 -97.04 -122.19 -114.45
C ILE A 323 -97.28 -122.75 -113.05
N ASP A 324 -96.25 -122.76 -112.19
CA ASP A 324 -96.33 -122.81 -110.72
C ASP A 324 -94.91 -122.63 -110.11
N ASP A 325 -93.86 -123.19 -110.73
CA ASP A 325 -92.47 -123.08 -110.24
C ASP A 325 -91.87 -121.67 -110.39
N ALA A 326 -92.17 -120.96 -111.48
CA ALA A 326 -91.55 -119.66 -111.78
C ALA A 326 -91.94 -118.55 -110.78
N GLU A 327 -93.18 -118.55 -110.29
CA GLU A 327 -93.60 -117.60 -109.24
C GLU A 327 -92.83 -117.83 -107.94
N ARG A 328 -92.42 -119.08 -107.68
CA ARG A 328 -91.65 -119.47 -106.50
C ARG A 328 -90.23 -118.90 -106.54
N GLU A 329 -89.56 -118.95 -107.70
CA GLU A 329 -88.27 -118.31 -107.91
C GLU A 329 -88.35 -116.78 -107.76
N ASP A 330 -89.39 -116.14 -108.31
CA ASP A 330 -89.61 -114.68 -108.18
C ASP A 330 -89.85 -114.25 -106.72
N TRP A 331 -90.62 -115.02 -105.94
CA TRP A 331 -90.81 -114.78 -104.51
C TRP A 331 -89.52 -114.99 -103.71
N GLU A 332 -88.70 -116.00 -104.05
CA GLU A 332 -87.40 -116.22 -103.42
C GLU A 332 -86.39 -115.10 -103.75
N LEU A 333 -86.33 -114.64 -105.01
CA LEU A 333 -85.55 -113.47 -105.44
C LEU A 333 -85.94 -112.19 -104.68
N ARG A 334 -87.23 -111.91 -104.55
CA ARG A 334 -87.73 -110.71 -103.87
C ARG A 334 -87.49 -110.75 -102.36
N ASN A 335 -87.56 -111.94 -101.76
CA ASN A 335 -87.20 -112.18 -100.36
C ASN A 335 -85.67 -112.02 -100.14
N GLY A 336 -84.85 -112.45 -101.11
CA GLY A 336 -83.41 -112.17 -101.15
C GLY A 336 -83.11 -110.66 -101.12
N GLN A 337 -83.66 -109.90 -102.07
CA GLN A 337 -83.47 -108.44 -102.15
C GLN A 337 -83.88 -107.72 -100.85
N LEU A 338 -84.98 -108.16 -100.20
CA LEU A 338 -85.39 -107.61 -98.91
C LEU A 338 -84.43 -107.96 -97.77
N ARG A 339 -83.83 -109.16 -97.76
CA ARG A 339 -82.78 -109.54 -96.80
C ARG A 339 -81.50 -108.75 -97.02
N ASP A 340 -81.13 -108.48 -98.27
CA ASP A 340 -79.96 -107.67 -98.61
C ASP A 340 -80.16 -106.21 -98.17
N GLN A 341 -81.35 -105.62 -98.43
CA GLN A 341 -81.71 -104.29 -97.94
C GLN A 341 -81.72 -104.21 -96.40
N VAL A 342 -82.29 -105.21 -95.71
CA VAL A 342 -82.26 -105.28 -94.23
C VAL A 342 -80.84 -105.47 -93.70
N SER A 343 -79.94 -106.10 -94.46
CA SER A 343 -78.53 -106.26 -94.08
C SER A 343 -77.74 -104.97 -94.30
N ALA A 344 -77.97 -104.27 -95.41
CA ALA A 344 -77.40 -102.95 -95.69
C ALA A 344 -77.84 -101.92 -94.64
N LEU A 345 -79.14 -101.79 -94.36
CA LEU A 345 -79.69 -100.87 -93.35
C LEU A 345 -79.19 -101.18 -91.92
N LYS A 346 -78.82 -102.43 -91.63
CA LYS A 346 -78.17 -102.82 -90.37
C LYS A 346 -76.71 -102.40 -90.30
N LEU A 347 -75.95 -102.60 -91.37
CA LEU A 347 -74.56 -102.13 -91.46
C LEU A 347 -74.50 -100.60 -91.41
N GLU A 348 -75.40 -99.91 -92.10
CA GLU A 348 -75.58 -98.45 -92.03
C GLU A 348 -75.96 -98.00 -90.62
N ASN A 349 -76.89 -98.69 -89.93
CA ASN A 349 -77.19 -98.41 -88.51
C ASN A 349 -76.01 -98.68 -87.57
N GLN A 350 -75.11 -99.61 -87.91
CA GLN A 350 -73.89 -99.86 -87.12
C GLN A 350 -72.84 -98.78 -87.39
N ALA A 351 -72.64 -98.39 -88.65
CA ALA A 351 -71.74 -97.31 -89.04
C ALA A 351 -72.17 -95.96 -88.41
N ILE A 352 -73.44 -95.56 -88.54
CA ILE A 352 -73.96 -94.33 -87.93
C ILE A 352 -73.84 -94.35 -86.39
N ARG A 353 -73.94 -95.51 -85.75
CA ARG A 353 -73.70 -95.64 -84.30
C ARG A 353 -72.23 -95.55 -83.95
N GLN A 354 -71.33 -96.09 -84.77
CA GLN A 354 -69.89 -95.95 -84.62
C GLN A 354 -69.47 -94.49 -84.81
N GLU A 355 -69.96 -93.81 -85.85
CA GLU A 355 -69.75 -92.37 -86.06
C GLU A 355 -70.27 -91.52 -84.90
N LEU A 356 -71.46 -91.84 -84.35
CA LEU A 356 -71.99 -91.15 -83.16
C LEU A 356 -71.16 -91.44 -81.90
N GLU A 357 -70.74 -92.68 -81.69
CA GLU A 357 -69.86 -93.04 -80.58
C GLU A 357 -68.45 -92.41 -80.71
N GLU A 358 -67.93 -92.26 -81.92
CA GLU A 358 -66.65 -91.58 -82.19
C GLU A 358 -66.78 -90.07 -82.01
N LEU A 359 -67.90 -89.47 -82.42
CA LEU A 359 -68.21 -88.06 -82.20
C LEU A 359 -68.40 -87.74 -80.71
N ASP A 360 -69.07 -88.61 -79.96
CA ASP A 360 -69.29 -88.44 -78.51
C ASP A 360 -67.96 -88.60 -77.72
N LYS A 361 -67.09 -89.53 -78.14
CA LYS A 361 -65.71 -89.68 -77.61
C LYS A 361 -64.82 -88.49 -77.97
N ALA A 362 -64.93 -87.94 -79.18
CA ALA A 362 -64.22 -86.73 -79.57
C ALA A 362 -64.70 -85.53 -78.76
N TYR A 363 -66.01 -85.38 -78.57
CA TYR A 363 -66.59 -84.32 -77.76
C TYR A 363 -66.22 -84.45 -76.27
N SER A 364 -66.18 -85.66 -75.71
CA SER A 364 -65.70 -85.86 -74.33
C SER A 364 -64.21 -85.52 -74.19
N ALA A 365 -63.38 -85.90 -75.17
CA ALA A 365 -61.95 -85.54 -75.17
C ALA A 365 -61.72 -84.02 -75.33
N ASP A 366 -62.49 -83.34 -76.18
CA ASP A 366 -62.46 -81.88 -76.32
C ASP A 366 -62.87 -81.17 -75.01
N VAL A 367 -63.83 -81.74 -74.27
CA VAL A 367 -64.26 -81.22 -72.95
C VAL A 367 -63.21 -81.51 -71.87
N GLU A 368 -62.65 -82.72 -71.81
CA GLU A 368 -61.58 -83.08 -70.88
C GLU A 368 -60.33 -82.18 -71.11
N GLN A 369 -59.91 -82.00 -72.36
CA GLN A 369 -58.84 -81.07 -72.72
C GLN A 369 -59.16 -79.62 -72.31
N ALA A 370 -60.40 -79.15 -72.52
CA ALA A 370 -60.80 -77.81 -72.10
C ALA A 370 -60.83 -77.65 -70.57
N GLU A 371 -61.14 -78.69 -69.80
CA GLU A 371 -61.06 -78.69 -68.34
C GLU A 371 -59.61 -78.75 -67.84
N GLU A 372 -58.70 -79.46 -68.52
CA GLU A 372 -57.26 -79.43 -68.25
C GLU A 372 -56.64 -78.05 -68.59
N ASP A 373 -57.00 -77.45 -69.72
CA ASP A 373 -56.60 -76.10 -70.12
C ASP A 373 -57.09 -75.04 -69.12
N ILE A 374 -58.33 -75.16 -68.62
CA ILE A 374 -58.85 -74.27 -67.58
C ILE A 374 -58.13 -74.48 -66.24
N GLN A 375 -57.82 -75.71 -65.85
CA GLN A 375 -57.08 -76.00 -64.60
C GLN A 375 -55.63 -75.51 -64.65
N THR A 376 -54.95 -75.67 -65.78
CA THR A 376 -53.58 -75.16 -65.97
C THR A 376 -53.56 -73.63 -65.98
N LEU A 377 -54.45 -72.96 -66.72
CA LEU A 377 -54.60 -71.50 -66.67
C LEU A 377 -54.98 -70.97 -65.28
N GLN A 378 -55.77 -71.72 -64.49
CA GLN A 378 -56.05 -71.36 -63.10
C GLN A 378 -54.79 -71.44 -62.23
N GLN A 379 -53.99 -72.50 -62.36
CA GLN A 379 -52.73 -72.68 -61.64
C GLN A 379 -51.67 -71.64 -62.04
N GLU A 380 -51.51 -71.35 -63.34
CA GLU A 380 -50.62 -70.28 -63.82
C GLU A 380 -51.03 -68.92 -63.26
N ARG A 381 -52.34 -68.63 -63.18
CA ARG A 381 -52.87 -67.39 -62.61
C ARG A 381 -52.69 -67.32 -61.09
N ASP A 382 -52.83 -68.43 -60.35
CA ASP A 382 -52.50 -68.46 -58.91
C ASP A 382 -51.00 -68.29 -58.65
N GLN A 383 -50.13 -68.93 -59.46
CA GLN A 383 -48.68 -68.74 -59.39
C GLN A 383 -48.29 -67.30 -59.73
N ALA A 384 -48.88 -66.71 -60.78
CA ALA A 384 -48.64 -65.31 -61.15
C ALA A 384 -49.09 -64.32 -60.07
N MET A 385 -50.18 -64.63 -59.34
CA MET A 385 -50.60 -63.86 -58.16
C MET A 385 -49.61 -64.00 -57.00
N GLN A 386 -49.18 -65.23 -56.66
CA GLN A 386 -48.19 -65.46 -55.60
C GLN A 386 -46.88 -64.70 -55.86
N VAL A 387 -46.32 -64.79 -57.07
CA VAL A 387 -45.08 -64.08 -57.43
C VAL A 387 -45.30 -62.57 -57.63
N ALA A 388 -46.54 -62.09 -57.71
CA ALA A 388 -46.85 -60.66 -57.59
C ALA A 388 -46.89 -60.21 -56.11
N GLU A 389 -47.53 -60.99 -55.24
CA GLU A 389 -47.58 -60.74 -53.79
C GLU A 389 -46.18 -60.82 -53.15
N GLU A 390 -45.33 -61.77 -53.56
CA GLU A 390 -43.91 -61.85 -53.17
C GLU A 390 -43.12 -60.60 -53.59
N ARG A 391 -43.37 -60.06 -54.78
CA ARG A 391 -42.72 -58.83 -55.27
C ARG A 391 -43.21 -57.60 -54.52
N ASP A 392 -44.51 -57.47 -54.29
CA ASP A 392 -45.07 -56.36 -53.52
C ASP A 392 -44.65 -56.42 -52.04
N ALA A 393 -44.43 -57.62 -51.47
CA ALA A 393 -43.80 -57.79 -50.17
C ALA A 393 -42.33 -57.32 -50.18
N ALA A 394 -41.51 -57.81 -51.13
CA ALA A 394 -40.11 -57.38 -51.27
C ALA A 394 -39.98 -55.86 -51.53
N PHE A 395 -40.90 -55.24 -52.26
CA PHE A 395 -40.96 -53.78 -52.44
C PHE A 395 -41.43 -53.02 -51.18
N GLN A 396 -42.12 -53.67 -50.25
CA GLN A 396 -42.45 -53.09 -48.93
C GLN A 396 -41.28 -53.25 -47.96
N GLU A 397 -40.61 -54.39 -47.95
CA GLU A 397 -39.39 -54.63 -47.16
C GLU A 397 -38.27 -53.66 -47.57
N LEU A 398 -37.95 -53.55 -48.86
CA LEU A 398 -36.96 -52.60 -49.37
C LEU A 398 -37.33 -51.12 -49.09
N ARG A 399 -38.63 -50.80 -48.98
CA ARG A 399 -39.08 -49.45 -48.57
C ARG A 399 -38.97 -49.23 -47.06
N ALA A 400 -39.12 -50.26 -46.25
CA ALA A 400 -38.88 -50.18 -44.82
C ALA A 400 -37.38 -50.02 -44.55
N GLU A 401 -36.54 -50.87 -45.16
CA GLU A 401 -35.07 -50.79 -45.10
C GLU A 401 -34.57 -49.40 -45.52
N ALA A 402 -35.00 -48.88 -46.68
CA ALA A 402 -34.62 -47.54 -47.14
C ALA A 402 -35.18 -46.39 -46.27
N GLN A 403 -36.27 -46.59 -45.52
CA GLN A 403 -36.77 -45.60 -44.56
C GLN A 403 -35.97 -45.67 -43.24
N GLU A 404 -35.63 -46.86 -42.77
CA GLU A 404 -34.77 -47.07 -41.59
C GLU A 404 -33.35 -46.53 -41.84
N GLU A 405 -32.81 -46.68 -43.06
CA GLU A 405 -31.57 -46.01 -43.48
C GLU A 405 -31.69 -44.47 -43.47
N LEU A 406 -32.79 -43.92 -43.99
CA LEU A 406 -33.01 -42.47 -44.00
C LEU A 406 -33.21 -41.89 -42.60
N ASP A 407 -33.93 -42.59 -41.72
CA ASP A 407 -34.14 -42.19 -40.33
C ASP A 407 -32.83 -42.29 -39.53
N ALA A 408 -32.03 -43.34 -39.74
CA ALA A 408 -30.70 -43.49 -39.12
C ALA A 408 -29.70 -42.41 -39.59
N LEU A 409 -29.69 -42.08 -40.89
CA LEU A 409 -28.89 -40.96 -41.42
C LEU A 409 -29.39 -39.60 -40.93
N GLY A 410 -30.69 -39.48 -40.60
CA GLY A 410 -31.26 -38.34 -39.90
C GLY A 410 -30.73 -38.20 -38.48
N ASP A 411 -30.80 -39.28 -37.70
CA ASP A 411 -30.27 -39.34 -36.33
C ASP A 411 -28.75 -39.08 -36.29
N GLU A 412 -27.98 -39.59 -37.26
CA GLU A 412 -26.55 -39.26 -37.39
C GLU A 412 -26.32 -37.79 -37.73
N LEU A 413 -27.12 -37.20 -38.63
CA LEU A 413 -27.01 -35.79 -39.01
C LEU A 413 -27.31 -34.87 -37.82
N ASP A 414 -28.38 -35.14 -37.06
CA ASP A 414 -28.74 -34.36 -35.87
C ASP A 414 -27.68 -34.52 -34.76
N GLN A 415 -27.13 -35.71 -34.54
CA GLN A 415 -25.97 -35.91 -33.64
C GLN A 415 -24.76 -35.08 -34.07
N LYS A 416 -24.45 -35.00 -35.38
CA LYS A 416 -23.35 -34.18 -35.90
C LYS A 416 -23.63 -32.69 -35.81
N ILE A 417 -24.90 -32.27 -35.90
CA ILE A 417 -25.33 -30.90 -35.65
C ILE A 417 -25.16 -30.55 -34.16
N GLU A 418 -25.51 -31.43 -33.23
CA GLU A 418 -25.28 -31.23 -31.79
C GLU A 418 -23.77 -31.20 -31.45
N GLU A 419 -22.96 -32.09 -32.01
CA GLU A 419 -21.49 -32.06 -31.86
C GLU A 419 -20.89 -30.73 -32.34
N CYS A 420 -21.31 -30.25 -33.52
CA CYS A 420 -20.86 -28.96 -34.06
C CYS A 420 -21.30 -27.77 -33.20
N GLN A 421 -22.53 -27.77 -32.66
CA GLN A 421 -22.99 -26.73 -31.73
C GLN A 421 -22.18 -26.75 -30.43
N ARG A 422 -21.93 -27.95 -29.87
CA ARG A 422 -21.13 -28.14 -28.66
C ARG A 422 -19.70 -27.64 -28.85
N LEU A 423 -19.05 -28.00 -29.96
CA LEU A 423 -17.70 -27.52 -30.32
C LEU A 423 -17.67 -26.00 -30.58
N THR A 424 -18.76 -25.42 -31.09
CA THR A 424 -18.85 -23.96 -31.29
C THR A 424 -18.91 -23.21 -29.97
N GLU A 425 -19.67 -23.68 -28.98
CA GLU A 425 -19.71 -23.07 -27.64
C GLU A 425 -18.42 -23.38 -26.82
N ASP A 426 -17.79 -24.54 -27.00
CA ASP A 426 -16.44 -24.83 -26.47
C ASP A 426 -15.41 -23.81 -27.01
N LEU A 427 -15.37 -23.59 -28.33
CA LEU A 427 -14.49 -22.60 -28.97
C LEU A 427 -14.78 -21.18 -28.49
N ARG A 428 -16.06 -20.81 -28.39
CA ARG A 428 -16.49 -19.49 -27.90
C ARG A 428 -16.06 -19.28 -26.44
N THR A 429 -16.26 -20.26 -25.57
CA THR A 429 -15.86 -20.14 -24.16
C THR A 429 -14.34 -20.10 -24.01
N GLN A 430 -13.57 -20.81 -24.85
CA GLN A 430 -12.11 -20.65 -24.93
C GLN A 430 -11.70 -19.24 -25.39
N ASP A 431 -12.36 -18.71 -26.42
CA ASP A 431 -12.11 -17.36 -26.96
C ASP A 431 -12.46 -16.25 -25.95
N ASP A 432 -13.59 -16.38 -25.23
CA ASP A 432 -13.95 -15.47 -24.13
C ASP A 432 -13.02 -15.61 -22.91
N ASN A 433 -12.53 -16.82 -22.60
CA ASN A 433 -11.47 -17.02 -21.59
C ASN A 433 -10.14 -16.38 -22.01
N LEU A 434 -9.77 -16.46 -23.30
CA LEU A 434 -8.58 -15.80 -23.84
C LEU A 434 -8.73 -14.27 -23.82
N ARG A 435 -9.92 -13.73 -24.10
CA ARG A 435 -10.23 -12.29 -23.90
C ARG A 435 -10.06 -11.86 -22.46
N ALA A 436 -10.60 -12.64 -21.51
CA ALA A 436 -10.46 -12.38 -20.08
C ALA A 436 -8.98 -12.40 -19.65
N LEU A 437 -8.23 -13.45 -20.01
CA LEU A 437 -6.81 -13.56 -19.70
C LEU A 437 -5.99 -12.41 -20.32
N GLN A 438 -6.26 -12.00 -21.56
CA GLN A 438 -5.61 -10.84 -22.15
C GLN A 438 -5.99 -9.51 -21.45
N ALA A 439 -7.20 -9.38 -20.91
CA ALA A 439 -7.60 -8.21 -20.13
C ALA A 439 -6.90 -8.19 -18.76
N GLU A 440 -6.81 -9.33 -18.08
CA GLU A 440 -6.05 -9.50 -16.84
C GLU A 440 -4.56 -9.24 -17.05
N MET A 441 -3.95 -9.76 -18.12
CA MET A 441 -2.56 -9.47 -18.49
C MET A 441 -2.34 -7.97 -18.74
N ARG A 442 -3.23 -7.28 -19.48
CA ARG A 442 -3.13 -5.82 -19.68
C ARG A 442 -3.25 -5.06 -18.35
N SER A 443 -4.18 -5.45 -17.47
CA SER A 443 -4.34 -4.85 -16.15
C SER A 443 -3.14 -5.12 -15.23
N ALA A 444 -2.50 -6.29 -15.34
CA ALA A 444 -1.28 -6.62 -14.60
C ALA A 444 -0.08 -5.82 -15.12
N SER A 445 0.07 -5.68 -16.44
CA SER A 445 1.10 -4.80 -17.04
C SER A 445 0.89 -3.34 -16.66
N GLU A 446 -0.35 -2.82 -16.65
CA GLU A 446 -0.63 -1.45 -16.15
C GLU A 446 -0.26 -1.32 -14.66
N GLY A 447 -0.58 -2.33 -13.84
CA GLY A 447 -0.19 -2.38 -12.43
C GLY A 447 1.33 -2.37 -12.23
N ILE A 448 2.07 -3.13 -13.05
CA ILE A 448 3.55 -3.15 -13.03
C ILE A 448 4.10 -1.78 -13.42
N ILE A 449 3.65 -1.19 -14.53
CA ILE A 449 4.09 0.14 -14.97
C ILE A 449 3.88 1.18 -13.87
N ARG A 450 2.73 1.17 -13.18
CA ARG A 450 2.43 2.11 -12.10
C ARG A 450 3.28 1.88 -10.85
N LEU A 451 3.64 0.63 -10.55
CA LEU A 451 4.61 0.30 -9.49
C LEU A 451 6.06 0.69 -9.88
N GLU A 452 6.43 0.59 -11.15
CA GLU A 452 7.71 1.06 -11.67
C GLU A 452 7.79 2.59 -11.63
N GLU A 453 6.74 3.31 -12.04
CA GLU A 453 6.62 4.76 -11.90
C GLU A 453 6.72 5.20 -10.42
N ASP A 454 5.99 4.56 -9.51
CA ASP A 454 6.08 4.86 -8.06
C ASP A 454 7.47 4.54 -7.50
N ALA A 455 8.11 3.44 -7.92
CA ALA A 455 9.48 3.12 -7.52
C ALA A 455 10.50 4.16 -8.04
N GLN A 456 10.36 4.62 -9.28
CA GLN A 456 11.19 5.65 -9.89
C GLN A 456 10.97 7.02 -9.22
N ASN A 457 9.72 7.39 -8.93
CA ASN A 457 9.39 8.60 -8.17
C ASN A 457 9.98 8.57 -6.76
N ASN A 458 9.91 7.44 -6.06
CA ASN A 458 10.51 7.28 -4.74
C ASN A 458 12.05 7.28 -4.79
N LEU A 459 12.68 6.71 -5.82
CA LEU A 459 14.12 6.79 -6.06
C LEU A 459 14.58 8.23 -6.36
N GLN A 460 13.80 9.00 -7.11
CA GLN A 460 14.07 10.44 -7.33
C GLN A 460 13.97 11.24 -6.03
N ARG A 461 12.93 11.01 -5.21
CA ARG A 461 12.79 11.63 -3.88
C ARG A 461 13.94 11.26 -2.95
N TYR A 462 14.37 9.99 -2.95
CA TYR A 462 15.53 9.55 -2.17
C TYR A 462 16.80 10.28 -2.61
N LYS A 463 17.05 10.41 -3.91
CA LYS A 463 18.19 11.17 -4.46
C LYS A 463 18.13 12.66 -4.10
N ALA A 464 16.95 13.28 -4.11
CA ALA A 464 16.79 14.67 -3.69
C ALA A 464 17.12 14.86 -2.20
N VAL A 465 16.58 14.01 -1.31
CA VAL A 465 16.89 14.05 0.13
C VAL A 465 18.38 13.74 0.39
N GLN A 466 18.99 12.84 -0.38
CA GLN A 466 20.43 12.57 -0.31
C GLN A 466 21.26 13.82 -0.66
N GLN A 467 20.87 14.56 -1.71
CA GLN A 467 21.52 15.82 -2.10
C GLN A 467 21.29 16.94 -1.07
N GLU A 468 20.10 17.04 -0.47
CA GLU A 468 19.81 17.97 0.64
C GLU A 468 20.67 17.65 1.88
N LEU A 469 20.89 16.37 2.19
CA LEU A 469 21.78 15.92 3.28
C LEU A 469 23.26 16.21 2.97
N GLU A 470 23.71 16.01 1.73
CA GLU A 470 25.06 16.34 1.27
C GLU A 470 25.32 17.85 1.37
N GLN A 471 24.41 18.68 0.85
CA GLN A 471 24.48 20.14 0.98
C GLN A 471 24.47 20.58 2.46
N CYS A 472 23.60 20.02 3.29
CA CYS A 472 23.54 20.33 4.72
C CYS A 472 24.85 19.96 5.45
N ASN A 473 25.53 18.89 5.03
CA ASN A 473 26.84 18.52 5.56
C ASN A 473 27.94 19.48 5.09
N GLU A 474 27.95 19.90 3.82
CA GLU A 474 28.89 20.92 3.32
C GLU A 474 28.69 22.28 4.02
N GLU A 475 27.44 22.70 4.23
CA GLU A 475 27.10 23.91 5.00
C GLU A 475 27.58 23.79 6.45
N MET A 476 27.34 22.66 7.13
CA MET A 476 27.82 22.40 8.48
C MET A 476 29.35 22.44 8.58
N GLU A 477 30.06 21.77 7.66
CA GLU A 477 31.52 21.86 7.56
C GLU A 477 32.02 23.29 7.33
N SER A 478 31.32 24.09 6.52
CA SER A 478 31.68 25.49 6.27
C SER A 478 31.53 26.36 7.53
N LEU A 479 30.52 26.08 8.36
CA LEU A 479 30.29 26.74 9.64
C LEU A 479 31.30 26.30 10.70
N GLU A 480 31.69 25.02 10.74
CA GLU A 480 32.76 24.53 11.61
C GLU A 480 34.12 25.16 11.27
N LYS A 481 34.48 25.21 9.98
CA LYS A 481 35.69 25.89 9.49
C LYS A 481 35.68 27.38 9.88
N SER A 482 34.56 28.06 9.65
CA SER A 482 34.35 29.47 10.04
C SER A 482 34.46 29.68 11.57
N LEU A 483 33.92 28.77 12.37
CA LEU A 483 33.99 28.81 13.83
C LEU A 483 35.42 28.60 14.34
N TYR A 484 36.16 27.66 13.73
CA TYR A 484 37.57 27.41 14.04
C TYR A 484 38.46 28.62 13.69
N GLU A 485 38.24 29.25 12.53
CA GLU A 485 38.94 30.49 12.15
C GLU A 485 38.61 31.65 13.10
N ALA A 486 37.33 31.80 13.47
CA ALA A 486 36.89 32.83 14.42
C ALA A 486 37.50 32.61 15.80
N ASN A 487 37.49 31.38 16.32
CA ASN A 487 38.14 31.03 17.59
C ASN A 487 39.66 31.28 17.52
N SER A 488 40.33 30.88 16.43
CA SER A 488 41.76 31.17 16.21
C SER A 488 42.04 32.68 16.16
N LYS A 489 41.13 33.49 15.63
CA LYS A 489 41.22 34.96 15.64
C LYS A 489 41.01 35.54 17.03
N VAL A 490 40.06 35.02 17.80
CA VAL A 490 39.83 35.40 19.21
C VAL A 490 41.05 35.07 20.07
N GLN A 491 41.67 33.89 19.89
CA GLN A 491 42.91 33.52 20.59
C GLN A 491 44.05 34.49 20.27
N ARG A 492 44.29 34.82 18.99
CA ARG A 492 45.29 35.83 18.60
C ARG A 492 45.01 37.22 19.19
N LEU A 493 43.75 37.66 19.19
CA LEU A 493 43.35 38.93 19.82
C LEU A 493 43.50 38.90 21.34
N THR A 494 43.27 37.76 21.98
CA THR A 494 43.44 37.58 23.43
C THR A 494 44.91 37.72 23.81
N VAL A 495 45.82 37.03 23.11
CA VAL A 495 47.28 37.17 23.30
C VAL A 495 47.75 38.60 23.01
N GLN A 496 47.19 39.28 21.99
CA GLN A 496 47.49 40.69 21.72
C GLN A 496 47.02 41.62 22.85
N ILE A 497 45.83 41.37 23.40
CA ILE A 497 45.28 42.12 24.53
C ILE A 497 46.15 41.89 25.78
N GLU A 498 46.49 40.64 26.11
CA GLU A 498 47.39 40.29 27.20
C GLU A 498 48.77 40.96 27.04
N SER A 499 49.35 40.93 25.84
CA SER A 499 50.60 41.63 25.53
C SER A 499 50.49 43.14 25.79
N SER A 500 49.41 43.79 25.33
CA SER A 500 49.19 45.23 25.55
C SER A 500 48.89 45.57 27.03
N GLN A 501 48.26 44.66 27.78
CA GLN A 501 48.02 44.84 29.21
C GLN A 501 49.32 44.71 30.01
N ASN A 502 50.22 43.81 29.61
CA ASN A 502 51.56 43.68 30.20
C ASN A 502 52.44 44.89 29.87
N GLU A 503 52.37 45.42 28.64
CA GLU A 503 53.03 46.68 28.24
C GLU A 503 52.52 47.88 29.04
N ILE A 504 51.19 48.02 29.20
CA ILE A 504 50.59 49.06 30.04
C ILE A 504 50.95 48.88 31.53
N ALA A 505 51.10 47.64 32.02
CA ALA A 505 51.53 47.39 33.39
C ALA A 505 53.00 47.79 33.60
N PHE A 506 53.89 47.42 32.67
CA PHE A 506 55.30 47.82 32.69
C PHE A 506 55.46 49.35 32.65
N LEU A 507 54.76 50.03 31.75
CA LEU A 507 54.79 51.51 31.66
C LEU A 507 54.21 52.20 32.91
N ARG A 508 53.32 51.54 33.67
CA ARG A 508 52.85 52.03 34.96
C ARG A 508 53.85 51.81 36.08
N GLU A 509 54.54 50.66 36.10
CA GLU A 509 55.62 50.38 37.05
C GLU A 509 56.80 51.36 36.83
N GLU A 510 57.15 51.64 35.57
CA GLU A 510 58.10 52.69 35.20
C GLU A 510 57.61 54.09 35.64
N GLN A 511 56.34 54.42 35.38
CA GLN A 511 55.75 55.71 35.79
C GLN A 511 55.70 55.91 37.32
N ASP A 512 55.28 54.91 38.10
CA ASP A 512 55.28 55.01 39.56
C ASP A 512 56.72 55.00 40.11
N GLY A 513 57.66 54.29 39.47
CA GLY A 513 59.09 54.37 39.78
C GLY A 513 59.69 55.76 39.54
N ASP A 514 59.37 56.41 38.43
CA ASP A 514 59.78 57.80 38.15
C ASP A 514 59.10 58.81 39.06
N LYS A 515 57.83 58.59 39.41
CA LYS A 515 57.09 59.40 40.38
C LYS A 515 57.66 59.31 41.80
N ILE A 516 58.19 58.15 42.20
CA ILE A 516 58.97 58.01 43.44
C ILE A 516 60.24 58.86 43.35
N LYS A 517 61.06 58.71 42.29
CA LYS A 517 62.28 59.52 42.07
C LYS A 517 61.98 61.03 42.07
N ILE A 518 60.86 61.46 41.48
CA ILE A 518 60.41 62.85 41.48
C ILE A 518 60.04 63.29 42.90
N GLY A 519 59.29 62.48 43.65
CA GLY A 519 58.96 62.75 45.06
C GLY A 519 60.20 62.85 45.96
N ASP A 520 61.18 61.97 45.75
CA ASP A 520 62.46 62.00 46.45
C ASP A 520 63.22 63.29 46.15
N LEU A 521 63.40 63.64 44.87
CA LEU A 521 64.04 64.88 44.41
C LEU A 521 63.29 66.15 44.87
N GLU A 522 61.96 66.12 44.95
CA GLU A 522 61.15 67.19 45.53
C GLU A 522 61.36 67.30 47.05
N SER A 523 61.51 66.17 47.75
CA SER A 523 61.81 66.14 49.19
C SER A 523 63.23 66.63 49.50
N GLU A 524 64.21 66.29 48.66
CA GLU A 524 65.56 66.84 48.70
C GLU A 524 65.53 68.35 48.43
N LEU A 525 64.87 68.81 47.36
CA LEU A 525 64.70 70.23 47.06
C LEU A 525 64.02 70.99 48.20
N LYS A 526 63.02 70.39 48.85
CA LYS A 526 62.37 70.97 50.04
C LYS A 526 63.34 71.05 51.22
N THR A 527 64.14 70.02 51.44
CA THR A 527 65.16 69.97 52.50
C THR A 527 66.26 71.00 52.25
N TYR A 528 66.77 71.12 51.02
CA TYR A 528 67.71 72.17 50.61
C TYR A 528 67.10 73.58 50.75
N ARG A 529 65.82 73.78 50.39
CA ARG A 529 65.11 75.05 50.60
C ARG A 529 64.96 75.41 52.08
N MET A 530 64.61 74.43 52.93
CA MET A 530 64.51 74.62 54.39
C MET A 530 65.88 74.90 55.03
N SER A 531 66.92 74.18 54.62
CA SER A 531 68.30 74.42 55.05
C SER A 531 68.79 75.82 54.64
N LEU A 532 68.60 76.19 53.37
CA LEU A 532 68.91 77.53 52.86
C LEU A 532 68.13 78.65 53.59
N GLN A 533 66.87 78.39 53.99
CA GLN A 533 66.09 79.35 54.76
C GLN A 533 66.59 79.45 56.21
N SER A 534 66.91 78.32 56.85
CA SER A 534 67.54 78.28 58.18
C SER A 534 68.87 79.04 58.20
N GLU A 535 69.74 78.86 57.20
CA GLU A 535 71.00 79.62 57.10
C GLU A 535 70.77 81.11 56.77
N LYS A 536 69.72 81.46 56.03
CA LYS A 536 69.30 82.87 55.83
C LYS A 536 68.78 83.51 57.12
N ASP A 537 68.10 82.77 57.97
CA ASP A 537 67.57 83.32 59.23
C ASP A 537 68.65 83.34 60.33
N LYS A 538 69.57 82.37 60.35
CA LYS A 538 70.81 82.45 61.14
C LYS A 538 71.70 83.63 60.72
N THR A 539 71.87 83.88 59.42
CA THR A 539 72.68 85.03 58.98
C THR A 539 72.03 86.35 59.37
N LYS A 540 70.70 86.51 59.26
CA LYS A 540 69.98 87.67 59.85
C LYS A 540 70.15 87.77 61.37
N GLU A 541 70.11 86.65 62.10
CA GLU A 541 70.29 86.63 63.55
C GLU A 541 71.72 87.05 63.95
N LEU A 542 72.73 86.65 63.16
CA LEU A 542 74.12 87.06 63.33
C LEU A 542 74.35 88.53 62.91
N GLU A 543 73.73 88.99 61.83
CA GLU A 543 73.72 90.41 61.42
C GLU A 543 73.04 91.28 62.49
N GLY A 544 71.92 90.81 63.05
CA GLY A 544 71.22 91.43 64.17
C GLY A 544 72.10 91.51 65.42
N ARG A 545 72.69 90.39 65.87
CA ARG A 545 73.65 90.38 66.99
C ARG A 545 74.86 91.28 66.73
N LEU A 546 75.38 91.33 65.52
CA LEU A 546 76.50 92.20 65.14
C LEU A 546 76.09 93.69 65.14
N ALA A 547 74.87 94.02 64.76
CA ALA A 547 74.32 95.38 64.88
C ALA A 547 74.09 95.77 66.35
N GLU A 548 73.54 94.86 67.15
CA GLU A 548 73.36 95.02 68.60
C GLU A 548 74.70 95.22 69.31
N GLU A 549 75.72 94.43 68.97
CA GLU A 549 77.08 94.55 69.51
C GLU A 549 77.74 95.86 69.08
N ARG A 550 77.56 96.29 67.82
CA ARG A 550 78.04 97.60 67.34
C ARG A 550 77.37 98.75 68.09
N TYR A 551 76.05 98.69 68.29
CA TYR A 551 75.31 99.68 69.07
C TYR A 551 75.76 99.70 70.54
N GLN A 552 75.95 98.54 71.16
CA GLN A 552 76.50 98.44 72.53
C GLN A 552 77.92 99.03 72.61
N ARG A 553 78.80 98.73 71.63
CA ARG A 553 80.15 99.31 71.54
C ARG A 553 80.11 100.83 71.33
N GLU A 554 79.16 101.35 70.55
CA GLU A 554 78.96 102.80 70.37
C GLU A 554 78.47 103.46 71.67
N VAL A 555 77.48 102.87 72.35
CA VAL A 555 76.98 103.34 73.65
C VAL A 555 78.08 103.30 74.71
N VAL A 556 78.85 102.22 74.82
CA VAL A 556 80.00 102.12 75.73
C VAL A 556 81.05 103.16 75.37
N GLY A 557 81.48 103.26 74.11
CA GLY A 557 82.45 104.26 73.66
C GLY A 557 81.97 105.72 73.85
N SER A 558 80.66 105.98 73.83
CA SER A 558 80.09 107.29 74.17
C SER A 558 80.20 107.60 75.67
N LYS A 559 79.94 106.61 76.53
CA LYS A 559 80.06 106.71 77.99
C LYS A 559 81.53 106.82 78.42
N GLU A 560 82.43 106.03 77.82
CA GLU A 560 83.87 106.13 78.03
C GLU A 560 84.39 107.52 77.62
N LYS A 561 83.95 108.07 76.47
CA LYS A 561 84.29 109.44 76.09
C LYS A 561 83.78 110.48 77.10
N GLN A 562 82.53 110.36 77.58
CA GLN A 562 82.02 111.25 78.63
C GLN A 562 82.80 111.13 79.94
N GLU A 563 83.14 109.91 80.36
CA GLU A 563 83.86 109.66 81.60
C GLU A 563 85.33 110.10 81.52
N VAL A 564 86.02 109.87 80.39
CA VAL A 564 87.35 110.43 80.11
C VAL A 564 87.29 111.96 80.07
N GLN A 565 86.26 112.56 79.47
CA GLN A 565 86.06 114.02 79.50
C GLN A 565 85.84 114.53 80.94
N ARG A 566 85.09 113.79 81.77
CA ARG A 566 84.88 114.10 83.19
C ARG A 566 86.18 114.02 83.98
N ILE A 567 86.89 112.90 83.88
CA ILE A 567 88.20 112.68 84.54
C ILE A 567 89.22 113.73 84.09
N MET A 568 89.27 114.08 82.80
CA MET A 568 90.17 115.12 82.28
C MET A 568 89.80 116.51 82.83
N ASN A 569 88.51 116.80 83.04
CA ASN A 569 88.06 118.04 83.68
C ASN A 569 88.36 118.06 85.18
N GLU A 570 88.23 116.93 85.88
CA GLU A 570 88.65 116.77 87.28
C GLU A 570 90.17 116.97 87.41
N LEU A 571 90.96 116.26 86.60
CA LEU A 571 92.41 116.34 86.61
C LEU A 571 92.92 117.74 86.22
N ASN A 572 92.23 118.48 85.33
CA ASN A 572 92.55 119.89 85.07
C ASN A 572 92.21 120.81 86.26
N ARG A 573 91.20 120.50 87.08
CA ARG A 573 90.94 121.21 88.34
C ARG A 573 92.00 120.88 89.37
N GLU A 574 92.33 119.61 89.54
CA GLU A 574 93.39 119.14 90.46
C GLU A 574 94.76 119.72 90.10
N VAL A 575 95.15 119.68 88.82
CA VAL A 575 96.40 120.30 88.33
C VAL A 575 96.40 121.82 88.48
N SER A 576 95.25 122.47 88.36
CA SER A 576 95.11 123.91 88.64
C SER A 576 95.24 124.21 90.13
N ALA A 577 94.56 123.44 90.98
CA ALA A 577 94.64 123.54 92.44
C ALA A 577 96.08 123.28 92.93
N ALA A 578 96.72 122.20 92.47
CA ALA A 578 98.10 121.86 92.77
C ALA A 578 99.11 122.91 92.29
N LYS A 579 98.82 123.66 91.20
CA LYS A 579 99.63 124.83 90.79
C LYS A 579 99.45 126.01 91.73
N GLU A 580 98.23 126.27 92.19
CA GLU A 580 97.92 127.31 93.18
C GLU A 580 98.51 126.98 94.56
N GLU A 581 98.45 125.71 94.95
CA GLU A 581 99.13 125.18 96.13
C GLU A 581 100.65 125.21 95.96
N CYS A 582 101.21 124.86 94.80
CA CYS A 582 102.64 125.01 94.55
C CYS A 582 103.10 126.48 94.63
N ARG A 583 102.26 127.46 94.26
CA ARG A 583 102.54 128.89 94.48
C ARG A 583 102.48 129.27 95.96
N LYS A 584 101.47 128.82 96.72
CA LYS A 584 101.40 129.00 98.18
C LYS A 584 102.60 128.35 98.87
N LEU A 585 102.88 127.08 98.55
CA LEU A 585 103.99 126.29 99.06
C LEU A 585 105.34 126.91 98.69
N LYS A 586 105.53 127.51 97.51
CA LYS A 586 106.77 128.25 97.21
C LYS A 586 106.92 129.53 98.05
N LYS A 587 105.84 130.26 98.32
CA LYS A 587 105.86 131.38 99.28
C LYS A 587 106.19 130.89 100.69
N ASN A 588 105.48 129.88 101.17
CA ASN A 588 105.70 129.29 102.49
C ASN A 588 107.10 128.66 102.60
N LEU A 589 107.61 128.04 101.54
CA LEU A 589 108.96 127.50 101.44
C LEU A 589 110.00 128.61 101.51
N SER A 590 109.84 129.75 100.82
CA SER A 590 110.79 130.87 100.96
C SER A 590 110.82 131.46 102.38
N ALA A 591 109.69 131.44 103.10
CA ALA A 591 109.65 131.81 104.51
C ALA A 591 110.28 130.72 105.39
N GLN A 592 109.93 129.46 105.16
CA GLN A 592 110.49 128.30 105.86
C GLN A 592 111.93 127.98 105.45
N GLU A 593 112.52 128.52 104.39
CA GLU A 593 113.95 128.40 104.10
C GLU A 593 114.74 129.34 105.00
N ILE A 594 114.20 130.52 105.28
CA ILE A 594 114.74 131.43 106.30
C ILE A 594 114.59 130.79 107.69
N GLU A 595 113.41 130.31 108.06
CA GLU A 595 113.21 129.63 109.35
C GLU A 595 114.00 128.32 109.46
N THR A 596 113.98 127.45 108.44
CA THR A 596 114.70 126.16 108.48
C THR A 596 116.20 126.32 108.36
N ASN A 597 116.75 127.45 107.93
CA ASN A 597 118.18 127.67 108.16
C ASN A 597 118.46 127.86 109.67
N THR A 598 117.62 128.61 110.40
CA THR A 598 117.71 128.69 111.88
C THR A 598 117.32 127.39 112.60
N TRP A 599 116.51 126.52 111.99
CA TRP A 599 116.21 125.20 112.55
C TRP A 599 117.20 124.11 112.12
N LYS A 600 117.87 124.20 110.97
CA LYS A 600 118.92 123.26 110.58
C LYS A 600 120.07 123.29 111.57
N GLU A 601 120.50 124.47 112.02
CA GLU A 601 121.47 124.62 113.12
C GLU A 601 121.01 123.94 114.43
N ARG A 602 119.69 123.89 114.71
CA ARG A 602 119.13 123.20 115.89
C ARG A 602 118.82 121.71 115.66
N LEU A 603 118.71 121.30 114.39
CA LEU A 603 118.29 119.97 113.98
C LEU A 603 119.50 119.07 113.69
N THR A 604 120.63 119.63 113.24
CA THR A 604 121.93 118.92 113.21
C THR A 604 122.34 118.45 114.60
N ASP A 605 121.98 119.20 115.64
CA ASP A 605 122.26 118.83 117.03
C ASP A 605 121.33 117.72 117.58
N LEU A 606 120.20 117.45 116.91
CA LEU A 606 119.19 116.47 117.34
C LEU A 606 119.14 115.21 116.45
N GLU A 607 119.28 115.32 115.13
CA GLU A 607 119.27 114.16 114.22
C GLU A 607 120.44 113.19 114.44
N ASN A 608 121.53 113.67 115.04
CA ASN A 608 122.65 112.83 115.48
C ASN A 608 122.28 111.77 116.53
N ASN A 609 121.10 111.85 117.18
CA ASN A 609 120.70 110.97 118.27
C ASN A 609 119.54 109.99 117.96
N LEU A 610 118.89 110.07 116.78
CA LEU A 610 117.59 109.40 116.55
C LEU A 610 117.47 108.58 115.24
N ARG A 611 118.57 108.33 114.52
CA ARG A 611 118.55 107.63 113.20
C ARG A 611 118.71 106.10 113.24
N GLU A 612 118.59 105.44 114.40
CA GLU A 612 119.04 104.03 114.57
C GLU A 612 117.93 102.93 114.57
N THR A 613 116.63 103.19 114.33
CA THR A 613 115.54 102.19 114.60
C THR A 613 114.35 102.05 113.58
N LEU A 614 114.49 101.15 112.56
CA LEU A 614 113.59 100.22 111.74
C LEU A 614 112.02 100.40 111.61
N GLY A 615 111.21 99.78 110.71
CA GLY A 615 111.30 98.76 109.60
C GLY A 615 110.31 97.55 109.77
N ASP A 616 109.63 96.86 108.81
CA ASP A 616 109.40 96.95 107.32
C ASP A 616 108.08 96.18 106.83
N LEU A 617 108.01 95.47 105.66
CA LEU A 617 106.77 95.15 104.87
C LEU A 617 106.65 93.71 104.20
N THR A 618 105.54 93.37 103.48
CA THR A 618 105.30 92.37 102.33
C THR A 618 104.37 91.09 102.49
N GLY A 619 104.07 90.31 101.39
CA GLY A 619 103.03 89.22 101.27
C GLY A 619 103.13 88.19 100.07
N SER A 620 102.23 87.18 99.91
CA SER A 620 102.51 85.89 99.15
C SER A 620 101.44 85.23 98.19
N ARG A 621 101.61 83.92 97.84
CA ARG A 621 101.09 83.19 96.63
C ARG A 621 100.47 81.80 96.94
N SER A 622 99.17 81.57 96.71
CA SER A 622 98.55 80.22 96.84
C SER A 622 97.24 79.93 96.06
N SER A 623 96.43 80.94 95.74
CA SER A 623 95.05 80.76 95.23
C SER A 623 94.89 80.17 93.82
N LEU A 624 95.97 80.08 93.02
CA LEU A 624 95.89 79.76 91.60
C LEU A 624 95.56 78.28 91.28
N ILE A 625 95.98 77.34 92.13
CA ILE A 625 95.99 75.91 91.81
C ILE A 625 94.59 75.28 91.85
N ALA A 626 93.74 75.73 92.79
CA ALA A 626 92.43 75.12 93.06
C ALA A 626 91.46 75.19 91.87
N ASN A 627 91.59 76.19 90.99
CA ASN A 627 90.66 76.41 89.88
C ASN A 627 90.83 75.39 88.73
N ILE A 628 92.05 74.86 88.54
CA ILE A 628 92.37 74.02 87.37
C ILE A 628 91.70 72.64 87.47
N MET A 629 91.75 72.01 88.65
CA MET A 629 91.20 70.66 88.88
C MET A 629 89.69 70.58 88.71
N LYS A 630 88.98 71.72 88.83
CA LYS A 630 87.52 71.77 88.73
C LYS A 630 87.04 71.59 87.28
N LEU A 631 87.68 72.31 86.35
CA LEU A 631 87.36 72.29 84.92
C LEU A 631 87.56 70.91 84.27
N GLN A 632 88.56 70.13 84.72
CA GLN A 632 88.81 68.80 84.18
C GLN A 632 87.66 67.83 84.47
N LYS A 633 87.09 67.89 85.69
CA LYS A 633 85.98 67.02 86.08
C LYS A 633 84.66 67.41 85.41
N GLU A 634 84.48 68.70 85.11
CA GLU A 634 83.33 69.21 84.35
C GLU A 634 83.38 68.72 82.89
N LEU A 635 84.58 68.64 82.28
CA LEU A 635 84.79 68.08 80.93
C LEU A 635 84.45 66.58 80.84
N GLU A 636 84.87 65.78 81.81
CA GLU A 636 84.64 64.33 81.82
C GLU A 636 83.14 63.96 81.91
N SER A 637 82.35 64.75 82.66
CA SER A 637 80.89 64.55 82.75
C SER A 637 80.21 64.78 81.40
N THR A 638 80.49 65.91 80.74
CA THR A 638 79.85 66.26 79.46
C THR A 638 80.19 65.29 78.33
N ALA A 639 81.36 64.65 78.37
CA ALA A 639 81.72 63.59 77.43
C ALA A 639 80.85 62.33 77.59
N LEU A 640 80.61 61.86 78.81
CA LEU A 640 79.77 60.69 79.09
C LEU A 640 78.28 60.96 78.80
N GLU A 641 77.82 62.19 79.04
CA GLU A 641 76.46 62.64 78.69
C GLU A 641 76.25 62.68 77.16
N LEU A 642 77.27 63.09 76.39
CA LEU A 642 77.26 63.03 74.92
C LEU A 642 77.28 61.60 74.38
N GLU A 643 78.04 60.69 75.00
CA GLU A 643 78.07 59.27 74.61
C GLU A 643 76.70 58.60 74.84
N SER A 644 76.08 58.87 76.01
CA SER A 644 74.76 58.35 76.35
C SER A 644 73.66 58.88 75.43
N THR A 645 73.65 60.17 75.12
CA THR A 645 72.64 60.75 74.22
C THR A 645 72.75 60.22 72.79
N ARG A 646 73.98 59.94 72.30
CA ARG A 646 74.20 59.26 71.01
C ARG A 646 73.61 57.85 70.98
N SER A 647 73.89 57.01 72.00
CA SER A 647 73.30 55.67 72.09
C SER A 647 71.77 55.72 72.02
N THR A 648 71.15 56.65 72.77
CA THR A 648 69.69 56.81 72.72
C THR A 648 69.18 57.34 71.38
N LEU A 649 69.98 58.07 70.60
CA LEU A 649 69.60 58.53 69.27
C LEU A 649 69.59 57.36 68.28
N ASP A 650 70.65 56.54 68.25
CA ASP A 650 70.76 55.35 67.38
C ASP A 650 69.64 54.32 67.66
N GLU A 651 69.29 54.12 68.94
CA GLU A 651 68.12 53.35 69.36
C GLU A 651 66.80 53.92 68.80
N LYS A 652 66.63 55.25 68.80
CA LYS A 652 65.43 55.88 68.22
C LYS A 652 65.41 55.79 66.69
N GLU A 653 66.55 55.93 66.01
CA GLU A 653 66.60 55.79 64.56
C GLU A 653 66.31 54.35 64.11
N THR A 654 66.83 53.34 64.81
CA THR A 654 66.54 51.93 64.48
C THR A 654 65.06 51.60 64.72
N LEU A 655 64.45 52.11 65.79
CA LEU A 655 63.01 52.00 66.02
C LEU A 655 62.17 52.71 64.94
N LEU A 656 62.61 53.88 64.46
CA LEU A 656 61.94 54.59 63.36
C LEU A 656 62.05 53.83 62.03
N ARG A 657 63.24 53.35 61.66
CA ARG A 657 63.46 52.52 60.46
C ARG A 657 62.59 51.26 60.47
N ASN A 658 62.49 50.59 61.62
CA ASN A 658 61.61 49.42 61.79
C ASN A 658 60.11 49.79 61.68
N ARG A 659 59.69 50.93 62.25
CA ARG A 659 58.32 51.44 62.12
C ARG A 659 57.99 51.74 60.66
N ASP A 660 58.90 52.37 59.93
CA ASP A 660 58.65 52.84 58.57
C ASP A 660 58.60 51.67 57.58
N ALA A 661 59.43 50.63 57.78
CA ALA A 661 59.31 49.37 57.05
C ALA A 661 57.97 48.64 57.31
N LEU A 662 57.43 48.70 58.54
CA LEU A 662 56.10 48.15 58.87
C LEU A 662 54.95 48.99 58.27
N LEU A 663 55.13 50.30 58.16
CA LEU A 663 54.16 51.18 57.48
C LEU A 663 54.17 50.95 55.96
N GLU A 664 55.34 50.69 55.36
CA GLU A 664 55.46 50.32 53.95
C GLU A 664 54.82 48.96 53.68
N SER A 665 55.11 47.92 54.49
CA SER A 665 54.50 46.59 54.29
C SER A 665 52.97 46.65 54.43
N HIS A 666 52.44 47.34 55.45
CA HIS A 666 51.00 47.58 55.59
C HIS A 666 50.42 48.40 54.42
N GLY A 667 51.17 49.35 53.87
CA GLY A 667 50.78 50.11 52.68
C GLY A 667 50.65 49.25 51.43
N LEU A 668 51.62 48.34 51.19
CA LEU A 668 51.58 47.37 50.10
C LEU A 668 50.46 46.33 50.28
N GLU A 669 50.25 45.84 51.50
CA GLU A 669 49.13 44.96 51.85
C GLU A 669 47.77 45.65 51.62
N SER A 670 47.62 46.92 52.03
CA SER A 670 46.39 47.69 51.80
C SER A 670 46.11 47.91 50.31
N ARG A 671 47.13 48.12 49.47
CA ARG A 671 46.97 48.19 48.00
C ARG A 671 46.55 46.84 47.44
N LYS A 672 47.26 45.76 47.80
CA LYS A 672 46.98 44.38 47.37
C LYS A 672 45.56 43.93 47.76
N LEU A 673 45.09 44.27 48.95
CA LEU A 673 43.71 44.02 49.39
C LEU A 673 42.69 44.83 48.57
N SER A 674 43.00 46.08 48.23
CA SER A 674 42.15 46.94 47.39
C SER A 674 42.06 46.44 45.94
N GLU A 675 43.17 45.96 45.38
CA GLU A 675 43.21 45.33 44.06
C GLU A 675 42.44 44.02 44.03
N LEU A 676 42.62 43.15 45.02
CA LEU A 676 41.86 41.91 45.16
C LEU A 676 40.35 42.19 45.29
N LEU A 677 39.96 43.19 46.07
CA LEU A 677 38.58 43.66 46.22
C LEU A 677 37.99 44.13 44.88
N GLU A 678 38.71 44.91 44.09
CA GLU A 678 38.20 45.39 42.81
C GLU A 678 38.21 44.30 41.73
N ARG A 679 39.17 43.37 41.75
CA ARG A 679 39.18 42.18 40.89
C ARG A 679 38.00 41.25 41.21
N GLU A 680 37.69 41.07 42.50
CA GLU A 680 36.50 40.35 42.98
C GLU A 680 35.19 41.05 42.56
N ARG A 681 35.12 42.38 42.64
CA ARG A 681 33.98 43.15 42.12
C ARG A 681 33.84 43.01 40.60
N GLN A 682 34.93 43.02 39.84
CA GLN A 682 34.92 42.80 38.40
C GLN A 682 34.42 41.38 38.05
N ALA A 683 34.91 40.35 38.74
CA ALA A 683 34.39 38.99 38.61
C ALA A 683 32.88 38.92 38.89
N ARG A 684 32.41 39.44 40.04
CA ARG A 684 30.96 39.48 40.36
C ARG A 684 30.12 40.24 39.33
N ARG A 685 30.66 41.27 38.67
CA ARG A 685 29.96 41.97 37.57
C ARG A 685 29.84 41.07 36.33
N ALA A 686 30.90 40.35 35.97
CA ALA A 686 30.89 39.39 34.86
C ALA A 686 29.96 38.19 35.14
N ASP A 687 30.03 37.61 36.34
CA ASP A 687 29.15 36.52 36.78
C ASP A 687 27.68 36.93 36.78
N LYS A 688 27.37 38.18 37.19
CA LYS A 688 26.01 38.72 37.10
C LYS A 688 25.55 38.83 35.64
N GLN A 689 26.41 39.29 34.73
CA GLN A 689 26.07 39.43 33.31
C GLN A 689 25.85 38.05 32.65
N SER A 690 26.71 37.07 32.92
CA SER A 690 26.55 35.71 32.41
C SER A 690 25.31 35.02 32.98
N PHE A 691 25.00 35.21 34.26
CA PHE A 691 23.75 34.75 34.88
C PHE A 691 22.52 35.41 34.26
N GLU A 692 22.52 36.73 34.04
CA GLU A 692 21.42 37.41 33.36
C GLU A 692 21.23 36.95 31.91
N GLN A 693 22.32 36.64 31.19
CA GLN A 693 22.27 36.09 29.84
C GLN A 693 21.72 34.66 29.83
N ALA A 694 22.17 33.82 30.77
CA ALA A 694 21.64 32.47 30.96
C ALA A 694 20.14 32.49 31.34
N LEU A 695 19.71 33.42 32.20
CA LEU A 695 18.31 33.61 32.58
C LEU A 695 17.44 34.05 31.38
N LYS A 696 17.93 34.98 30.56
CA LYS A 696 17.26 35.40 29.31
C LYS A 696 17.12 34.22 28.33
N SER A 697 18.19 33.45 28.13
CA SER A 697 18.20 32.23 27.30
C SER A 697 17.22 31.18 27.83
N HIS A 698 17.24 30.90 29.14
CA HIS A 698 16.31 29.97 29.78
C HIS A 698 14.84 30.41 29.65
N HIS A 699 14.53 31.70 29.79
CA HIS A 699 13.18 32.22 29.54
C HIS A 699 12.75 32.11 28.08
N GLN A 700 13.67 32.30 27.12
CA GLN A 700 13.38 32.09 25.69
C GLN A 700 13.11 30.60 25.41
N ALA A 701 13.99 29.69 25.86
CA ALA A 701 13.81 28.25 25.72
C ALA A 701 12.51 27.76 26.38
N SER A 702 12.17 28.27 27.58
CA SER A 702 10.93 27.96 28.29
C SER A 702 9.68 28.39 27.50
N ARG A 703 9.70 29.55 26.82
CA ARG A 703 8.63 29.98 25.92
C ARG A 703 8.51 29.05 24.70
N THR A 704 9.63 28.72 24.05
CA THR A 704 9.65 27.79 22.91
C THR A 704 9.15 26.39 23.27
N ILE A 705 9.54 25.86 24.44
CA ILE A 705 9.03 24.58 24.96
C ILE A 705 7.52 24.67 25.22
N THR A 706 7.03 25.77 25.78
CA THR A 706 5.58 25.98 26.02
C THR A 706 4.80 26.01 24.70
N GLN A 707 5.32 26.69 23.67
CA GLN A 707 4.74 26.76 22.33
C GLN A 707 4.77 25.40 21.61
N ASN A 708 5.87 24.65 21.73
CA ASN A 708 5.96 23.30 21.17
C ASN A 708 4.97 22.35 21.87
N ASN A 709 4.83 22.43 23.19
CA ASN A 709 3.84 21.65 23.95
C ASN A 709 2.40 21.97 23.53
N SER A 710 2.04 23.24 23.29
CA SER A 710 0.70 23.57 22.77
C SER A 710 0.47 23.00 21.38
N ARG A 711 1.47 23.08 20.48
CA ARG A 711 1.38 22.49 19.13
C ARG A 711 1.30 20.95 19.15
N ILE A 712 1.99 20.30 20.08
CA ILE A 712 1.89 18.84 20.30
C ILE A 712 0.46 18.49 20.75
N LEU A 713 -0.10 19.21 21.74
CA LEU A 713 -1.47 18.99 22.20
C LEU A 713 -2.51 19.24 21.09
N GLU A 714 -2.30 20.21 20.20
CA GLU A 714 -3.15 20.42 19.01
C GLU A 714 -3.09 19.23 18.05
N LEU A 715 -1.89 18.73 17.73
CA LEU A 715 -1.69 17.57 16.86
C LEU A 715 -2.23 16.26 17.47
N GLU A 716 -2.10 16.08 18.78
CA GLU A 716 -2.69 14.96 19.52
C GLU A 716 -4.22 15.02 19.49
N ASN A 717 -4.80 16.21 19.69
CA ASN A 717 -6.25 16.40 19.59
C ASN A 717 -6.77 16.14 18.17
N ALA A 718 -6.07 16.61 17.13
CA ALA A 718 -6.41 16.30 15.74
C ALA A 718 -6.34 14.79 15.46
N ARG A 719 -5.22 14.14 15.82
CA ARG A 719 -5.04 12.67 15.69
C ARG A 719 -6.12 11.88 16.44
N ASN A 720 -6.57 12.36 17.59
CA ASN A 720 -7.65 11.73 18.36
C ASN A 720 -9.05 12.00 17.79
N GLN A 721 -9.26 13.09 17.03
CA GLN A 721 -10.48 13.29 16.23
C GLN A 721 -10.48 12.37 15.00
N ASP A 722 -9.38 12.29 14.27
CA ASP A 722 -9.29 11.46 13.06
C ASP A 722 -9.37 9.96 13.39
N ARG A 723 -8.76 9.50 14.49
CA ARG A 723 -9.00 8.14 15.01
C ARG A 723 -10.50 7.85 15.22
N LYS A 724 -11.23 8.78 15.84
CA LYS A 724 -12.69 8.63 16.04
C LYS A 724 -13.46 8.62 14.71
N ARG A 725 -13.05 9.43 13.73
CA ARG A 725 -13.62 9.42 12.37
C ARG A 725 -13.38 8.07 11.68
N PHE A 726 -12.15 7.55 11.69
CA PHE A 726 -11.83 6.24 11.11
C PHE A 726 -12.59 5.11 11.79
N THR A 727 -12.63 5.05 13.13
CA THR A 727 -13.43 4.03 13.85
C THR A 727 -14.93 4.15 13.53
N SER A 728 -15.47 5.37 13.38
CA SER A 728 -16.87 5.57 12.98
C SER A 728 -17.14 5.11 11.53
N LEU A 729 -16.21 5.32 10.61
CA LEU A 729 -16.33 4.84 9.22
C LEU A 729 -16.18 3.32 9.13
N GLU A 730 -15.22 2.73 9.86
CA GLU A 730 -15.11 1.28 9.98
C GLU A 730 -16.38 0.64 10.54
N GLN A 731 -16.99 1.24 11.57
CA GLN A 731 -18.27 0.76 12.11
C GLN A 731 -19.37 0.83 11.06
N GLN A 732 -19.51 1.96 10.34
CA GLN A 732 -20.50 2.11 9.26
C GLN A 732 -20.29 1.09 8.13
N PHE A 733 -19.06 0.83 7.70
CA PHE A 733 -18.80 -0.19 6.68
C PHE A 733 -19.08 -1.62 7.17
N ARG A 734 -18.80 -1.94 8.45
CA ARG A 734 -19.16 -3.23 9.05
C ARG A 734 -20.69 -3.39 9.15
N GLU A 735 -21.41 -2.34 9.51
CA GLU A 735 -22.88 -2.31 9.56
C GLU A 735 -23.49 -2.48 8.16
N GLN A 736 -23.01 -1.74 7.16
CA GLN A 736 -23.42 -1.88 5.76
C GLN A 736 -23.16 -3.28 5.19
N LEU A 737 -22.00 -3.89 5.48
CA LEU A 737 -21.71 -5.27 5.07
C LEU A 737 -22.66 -6.26 5.73
N ASN A 738 -22.97 -6.08 7.02
CA ASN A 738 -23.92 -6.91 7.74
C ASN A 738 -25.35 -6.79 7.19
N GLU A 739 -25.81 -5.57 6.91
CA GLU A 739 -27.12 -5.30 6.29
C GLU A 739 -27.19 -5.93 4.88
N ARG A 740 -26.18 -5.70 4.04
CA ARG A 740 -26.03 -6.31 2.71
C ARG A 740 -26.15 -7.83 2.79
N ASN A 741 -25.39 -8.47 3.68
CA ASN A 741 -25.41 -9.93 3.83
C ASN A 741 -26.79 -10.43 4.31
N SER A 742 -27.46 -9.68 5.18
CA SER A 742 -28.80 -10.01 5.69
C SER A 742 -29.88 -9.91 4.61
N MET A 743 -29.81 -8.89 3.75
CA MET A 743 -30.65 -8.77 2.56
C MET A 743 -30.40 -9.92 1.59
N LEU A 744 -29.14 -10.26 1.32
CA LEU A 744 -28.76 -11.37 0.43
C LEU A 744 -29.24 -12.73 0.95
N LEU A 745 -29.12 -12.98 2.26
CA LEU A 745 -29.68 -14.17 2.91
C LEU A 745 -31.22 -14.22 2.81
N THR A 746 -31.87 -13.06 2.92
CA THR A 746 -33.33 -12.93 2.79
C THR A 746 -33.79 -13.16 1.36
N ILE A 747 -33.06 -12.66 0.36
CA ILE A 747 -33.30 -12.93 -1.07
C ILE A 747 -33.11 -14.43 -1.34
N TRP A 748 -32.00 -15.03 -0.90
CA TRP A 748 -31.77 -16.46 -1.07
C TRP A 748 -32.91 -17.32 -0.49
N LYS A 749 -33.34 -17.05 0.75
CA LYS A 749 -34.46 -17.77 1.40
C LYS A 749 -35.79 -17.65 0.63
N ARG A 750 -36.03 -16.51 -0.05
CA ARG A 750 -37.23 -16.33 -0.88
C ARG A 750 -37.11 -17.08 -2.21
N LEU A 751 -35.98 -16.97 -2.90
CA LEU A 751 -35.76 -17.63 -4.19
C LEU A 751 -35.75 -19.15 -4.04
N SER A 752 -34.99 -19.71 -3.08
CA SER A 752 -34.94 -21.17 -2.86
C SER A 752 -36.31 -21.75 -2.46
N GLY A 753 -37.10 -21.00 -1.67
CA GLY A 753 -38.47 -21.37 -1.36
C GLY A 753 -39.41 -21.38 -2.57
N MET A 754 -39.20 -20.49 -3.55
CA MET A 754 -39.97 -20.47 -4.80
C MET A 754 -39.53 -21.54 -5.81
N CYS A 755 -38.25 -21.94 -5.79
CA CYS A 755 -37.73 -23.07 -6.59
C CYS A 755 -38.23 -24.45 -6.11
N GLY A 756 -38.73 -24.53 -4.87
CA GLY A 756 -39.23 -25.76 -4.26
C GLY A 756 -38.18 -26.55 -3.47
N PRO A 757 -38.62 -27.47 -2.60
CA PRO A 757 -37.73 -28.15 -1.65
C PRO A 757 -36.66 -28.98 -2.35
N ASP A 758 -37.00 -29.76 -3.37
CA ASP A 758 -36.06 -30.70 -4.01
C ASP A 758 -34.91 -29.95 -4.69
N TRP A 759 -35.22 -28.87 -5.41
CA TRP A 759 -34.22 -27.98 -5.99
C TRP A 759 -33.30 -27.38 -4.92
N ALA A 760 -33.88 -26.94 -3.79
CA ALA A 760 -33.13 -26.36 -2.69
C ALA A 760 -32.17 -27.37 -2.05
N HIS A 761 -32.57 -28.64 -1.86
CA HIS A 761 -31.66 -29.68 -1.35
C HIS A 761 -30.47 -29.92 -2.30
N SER A 762 -30.69 -29.94 -3.61
CA SER A 762 -29.61 -30.13 -4.59
C SER A 762 -28.69 -28.91 -4.77
N ASN A 763 -29.17 -27.68 -4.55
CA ASN A 763 -28.46 -26.45 -4.93
C ASN A 763 -28.17 -25.49 -3.75
N SER A 764 -28.48 -25.86 -2.50
CA SER A 764 -28.24 -24.96 -1.35
C SER A 764 -26.77 -24.88 -0.94
N LEU A 765 -26.04 -26.00 -0.99
CA LEU A 765 -24.73 -26.11 -0.34
C LEU A 765 -23.64 -25.30 -1.07
N ILE A 766 -22.80 -24.63 -0.28
CA ILE A 766 -21.64 -23.86 -0.74
C ILE A 766 -20.42 -24.40 0.00
N ASN A 767 -19.55 -25.11 -0.71
CA ASN A 767 -18.39 -25.82 -0.14
C ASN A 767 -18.76 -26.65 1.12
N GLY A 768 -19.90 -27.36 1.04
CA GLY A 768 -20.45 -28.18 2.13
C GLY A 768 -21.32 -27.46 3.17
N ASN A 769 -21.32 -26.12 3.21
CA ASN A 769 -22.08 -25.35 4.19
C ASN A 769 -23.43 -24.85 3.65
N LEU A 770 -24.45 -24.79 4.51
CA LEU A 770 -25.73 -24.17 4.21
C LEU A 770 -25.60 -22.62 4.24
N PRO A 771 -26.28 -21.86 3.36
CA PRO A 771 -26.14 -20.40 3.33
C PRO A 771 -26.58 -19.73 4.63
N SER A 772 -25.61 -19.15 5.34
CA SER A 772 -25.79 -18.39 6.58
C SER A 772 -25.22 -16.97 6.42
N GLN A 773 -25.49 -16.10 7.39
CA GLN A 773 -24.96 -14.74 7.43
C GLN A 773 -23.42 -14.72 7.42
N GLU A 774 -22.80 -15.69 8.10
CA GLU A 774 -21.35 -15.86 8.21
C GLU A 774 -20.73 -16.40 6.91
N VAL A 775 -21.41 -17.38 6.28
CA VAL A 775 -21.00 -17.93 4.98
C VAL A 775 -21.06 -16.85 3.89
N ILE A 776 -22.13 -16.05 3.85
CA ILE A 776 -22.30 -14.95 2.88
C ILE A 776 -21.31 -13.81 3.14
N GLY A 777 -20.92 -13.59 4.40
CA GLY A 777 -19.93 -12.58 4.78
C GLY A 777 -18.48 -12.93 4.44
N ASN A 778 -18.16 -14.21 4.29
CA ASN A 778 -16.82 -14.66 3.92
C ASN A 778 -16.63 -14.65 2.39
N ILE A 779 -15.67 -13.85 1.92
CA ILE A 779 -15.31 -13.69 0.50
C ILE A 779 -15.02 -15.04 -0.18
N LEU A 780 -14.45 -16.02 0.53
CA LEU A 780 -14.12 -17.34 -0.01
C LEU A 780 -15.35 -18.14 -0.49
N PHE A 781 -16.54 -17.86 0.04
CA PHE A 781 -17.79 -18.53 -0.35
C PHE A 781 -18.65 -17.70 -1.32
N TRP A 782 -18.28 -16.43 -1.57
CA TRP A 782 -19.04 -15.52 -2.41
C TRP A 782 -19.24 -15.98 -3.87
N PRO A 783 -18.24 -16.58 -4.57
CA PRO A 783 -18.44 -17.11 -5.92
C PRO A 783 -19.45 -18.27 -5.97
N GLY A 784 -19.45 -19.14 -4.96
CA GLY A 784 -20.42 -20.23 -4.84
C GLY A 784 -21.83 -19.70 -4.52
N PHE A 785 -21.94 -18.79 -3.56
CA PHE A 785 -23.22 -18.15 -3.22
C PHE A 785 -23.87 -17.46 -4.42
N SER A 786 -23.12 -16.63 -5.14
CA SER A 786 -23.62 -15.89 -6.31
C SER A 786 -24.01 -16.83 -7.47
N ARG A 787 -23.25 -17.91 -7.70
CA ARG A 787 -23.61 -18.97 -8.67
C ARG A 787 -24.94 -19.64 -8.31
N ASN A 788 -25.11 -20.07 -7.06
CA ASN A 788 -26.34 -20.73 -6.60
C ASN A 788 -27.54 -19.77 -6.63
N LEU A 789 -27.33 -18.47 -6.34
CA LEU A 789 -28.35 -17.43 -6.46
C LEU A 789 -28.79 -17.22 -7.93
N LEU A 790 -27.84 -17.20 -8.87
CA LEU A 790 -28.14 -17.06 -10.30
C LEU A 790 -28.86 -18.30 -10.87
N LEU A 791 -28.52 -19.50 -10.39
CA LEU A 791 -29.25 -20.73 -10.72
C LEU A 791 -30.70 -20.71 -10.19
N ALA A 792 -30.94 -20.13 -9.02
CA ALA A 792 -32.30 -19.91 -8.51
C ALA A 792 -33.10 -18.94 -9.42
N VAL A 793 -32.47 -17.83 -9.85
CA VAL A 793 -33.12 -16.88 -10.78
C VAL A 793 -33.45 -17.55 -12.11
N LYS A 794 -32.50 -18.26 -12.74
CA LYS A 794 -32.73 -18.95 -14.03
C LYS A 794 -33.81 -20.02 -13.95
N THR A 795 -33.89 -20.78 -12.86
CA THR A 795 -34.97 -21.77 -12.69
C THR A 795 -36.33 -21.10 -12.49
N LEU A 796 -36.39 -19.95 -11.82
CA LEU A 796 -37.62 -19.16 -11.70
C LEU A 796 -38.04 -18.51 -13.02
N GLU A 797 -37.11 -18.01 -13.83
CA GLU A 797 -37.37 -17.53 -15.20
C GLU A 797 -37.95 -18.63 -16.10
N ASN A 798 -37.43 -19.85 -15.99
CA ASN A 798 -37.96 -21.04 -16.67
C ASN A 798 -39.36 -21.41 -16.15
N VAL A 799 -39.58 -21.39 -14.83
CA VAL A 799 -40.91 -21.64 -14.24
C VAL A 799 -41.93 -20.59 -14.70
N ILE A 800 -41.59 -19.30 -14.70
CA ILE A 800 -42.44 -18.21 -15.20
C ILE A 800 -42.73 -18.38 -16.70
N SER A 801 -41.72 -18.76 -17.49
CA SER A 801 -41.88 -19.06 -18.91
C SER A 801 -42.82 -20.26 -19.15
N SER A 802 -42.75 -21.30 -18.31
CA SER A 802 -43.67 -22.44 -18.33
C SER A 802 -45.11 -22.07 -17.94
N PHE A 803 -45.30 -21.05 -17.09
CA PHE A 803 -46.64 -20.50 -16.84
C PHE A 803 -47.17 -19.77 -18.08
N LYS A 804 -46.32 -18.99 -18.78
CA LYS A 804 -46.69 -18.26 -19.99
C LYS A 804 -47.08 -19.18 -21.16
N THR A 805 -46.45 -20.35 -21.31
CA THR A 805 -46.89 -21.36 -22.29
C THR A 805 -48.18 -22.03 -21.85
N ARG A 806 -48.25 -22.55 -20.61
CA ARG A 806 -49.48 -23.18 -20.07
C ARG A 806 -50.71 -22.27 -20.15
N VAL A 807 -50.58 -20.97 -19.86
CA VAL A 807 -51.67 -19.99 -20.03
C VAL A 807 -52.11 -19.90 -21.48
N LYS A 808 -51.17 -19.73 -22.43
CA LYS A 808 -51.50 -19.70 -23.87
C LYS A 808 -52.17 -20.98 -24.37
N ASP A 809 -51.75 -22.14 -23.87
CA ASP A 809 -52.32 -23.41 -24.32
C ASP A 809 -53.69 -23.70 -23.66
N VAL A 810 -53.93 -23.21 -22.45
CA VAL A 810 -55.27 -23.12 -21.85
C VAL A 810 -56.16 -22.14 -22.64
N GLU A 811 -55.69 -20.95 -22.99
CA GLU A 811 -56.41 -19.98 -23.83
C GLU A 811 -56.77 -20.57 -25.20
N ARG A 812 -55.81 -21.23 -25.87
CA ARG A 812 -56.01 -21.93 -27.15
C ARG A 812 -57.05 -23.05 -27.03
N ASN A 813 -56.96 -23.88 -25.99
CA ASN A 813 -57.90 -24.99 -25.80
C ASN A 813 -59.30 -24.50 -25.43
N LEU A 814 -59.41 -23.45 -24.61
CA LEU A 814 -60.69 -22.80 -24.30
C LEU A 814 -61.30 -22.15 -25.55
N THR A 815 -60.49 -21.51 -26.39
CA THR A 815 -60.91 -20.94 -27.68
C THR A 815 -61.41 -22.03 -28.65
N LYS A 816 -60.68 -23.15 -28.76
CA LYS A 816 -61.11 -24.32 -29.56
C LYS A 816 -62.43 -24.90 -29.04
N GLN A 817 -62.60 -25.03 -27.72
CA GLN A 817 -63.85 -25.49 -27.12
C GLN A 817 -65.01 -24.53 -27.41
N TYR A 818 -64.77 -23.21 -27.30
CA TYR A 818 -65.75 -22.18 -27.63
C TYR A 818 -66.16 -22.23 -29.12
N GLN A 819 -65.20 -22.30 -30.04
CA GLN A 819 -65.46 -22.45 -31.48
C GLN A 819 -66.19 -23.76 -31.82
N THR A 820 -65.85 -24.86 -31.15
CA THR A 820 -66.53 -26.16 -31.32
C THR A 820 -67.98 -26.07 -30.84
N LEU A 821 -68.21 -25.38 -29.71
CA LEU A 821 -69.55 -25.13 -29.16
C LEU A 821 -70.37 -24.19 -30.07
N GLU A 822 -69.76 -23.13 -30.59
CA GLU A 822 -70.36 -22.19 -31.55
C GLU A 822 -70.72 -22.85 -32.87
N HIS A 823 -69.86 -23.73 -33.41
CA HIS A 823 -70.17 -24.55 -34.57
C HIS A 823 -71.29 -25.56 -34.28
N ALA A 824 -71.27 -26.20 -33.10
CA ALA A 824 -72.33 -27.12 -32.67
C ALA A 824 -73.68 -26.41 -32.39
N PHE A 825 -73.67 -25.13 -32.01
CA PHE A 825 -74.85 -24.28 -31.98
C PHE A 825 -75.29 -23.88 -33.38
N SER A 826 -74.37 -23.46 -34.25
CA SER A 826 -74.66 -23.12 -35.66
C SER A 826 -75.27 -24.28 -36.44
N LEU A 827 -74.82 -25.51 -36.19
CA LEU A 827 -75.42 -26.73 -36.75
C LEU A 827 -76.78 -27.06 -36.12
N ARG A 828 -77.01 -26.72 -34.84
CA ARG A 828 -78.33 -26.86 -34.21
C ARG A 828 -79.32 -25.82 -34.74
N ILE A 829 -78.88 -24.57 -34.93
CA ILE A 829 -79.66 -23.48 -35.54
C ILE A 829 -80.03 -23.89 -36.97
N LYS A 830 -79.07 -24.27 -37.84
CA LYS A 830 -79.37 -24.75 -39.20
C LYS A 830 -80.26 -26.00 -39.25
N LYS A 831 -80.31 -26.82 -38.20
CA LYS A 831 -81.29 -27.92 -38.06
C LYS A 831 -82.65 -27.42 -37.57
N LEU A 832 -82.69 -26.45 -36.68
CA LEU A 832 -83.90 -25.75 -36.25
C LEU A 832 -84.53 -25.00 -37.43
N ASP A 833 -83.77 -24.19 -38.16
CA ASP A 833 -84.20 -23.47 -39.37
C ASP A 833 -84.85 -24.41 -40.39
N ARG A 834 -84.28 -25.60 -40.61
CA ARG A 834 -84.85 -26.63 -41.50
C ARG A 834 -86.07 -27.34 -40.92
N LEU A 835 -86.16 -27.49 -39.60
CA LEU A 835 -87.36 -27.99 -38.92
C LEU A 835 -88.48 -26.94 -38.91
N GLU A 836 -88.15 -25.66 -38.81
CA GLU A 836 -89.07 -24.54 -38.95
C GLU A 836 -89.49 -24.36 -40.40
N GLU A 837 -88.60 -24.50 -41.39
CA GLU A 837 -88.93 -24.51 -42.82
C GLU A 837 -89.80 -25.71 -43.18
N THR A 838 -89.48 -26.92 -42.72
CA THR A 838 -90.31 -28.11 -42.99
C THR A 838 -91.62 -28.11 -42.22
N THR A 839 -91.71 -27.50 -41.03
CA THR A 839 -92.99 -27.28 -40.35
C THR A 839 -93.77 -26.09 -40.91
N MET A 840 -93.12 -25.06 -41.46
CA MET A 840 -93.77 -24.00 -42.26
C MET A 840 -94.31 -24.58 -43.56
N ASN A 841 -93.54 -25.40 -44.27
CA ASN A 841 -93.97 -26.08 -45.49
C ASN A 841 -95.06 -27.12 -45.22
N MET A 842 -94.98 -27.90 -44.13
CA MET A 842 -96.11 -28.73 -43.69
C MET A 842 -97.30 -27.89 -43.25
N ARG A 843 -97.11 -26.71 -42.63
CA ARG A 843 -98.21 -25.80 -42.24
C ARG A 843 -98.86 -25.12 -43.45
N ALA A 844 -98.09 -24.81 -44.49
CA ALA A 844 -98.56 -24.32 -45.77
C ALA A 844 -99.28 -25.42 -46.56
N GLN A 845 -98.72 -26.63 -46.64
CA GLN A 845 -99.40 -27.81 -47.18
C GLN A 845 -100.67 -28.16 -46.38
N LEU A 846 -100.67 -27.99 -45.05
CA LEU A 846 -101.86 -28.13 -44.23
C LEU A 846 -102.84 -26.98 -44.45
N GLN A 847 -102.41 -25.76 -44.78
CA GLN A 847 -103.33 -24.66 -45.13
C GLN A 847 -103.95 -24.85 -46.52
N THR A 848 -103.20 -25.35 -47.51
CA THR A 848 -103.77 -25.70 -48.83
C THR A 848 -104.65 -26.95 -48.75
N ARG A 849 -104.24 -28.00 -48.02
CA ARG A 849 -105.06 -29.19 -47.74
C ARG A 849 -106.28 -28.88 -46.85
N ASN A 850 -106.22 -27.90 -45.95
CA ASN A 850 -107.39 -27.50 -45.15
C ASN A 850 -108.48 -26.77 -45.97
N GLN A 851 -108.22 -26.42 -47.24
CA GLN A 851 -109.31 -26.08 -48.18
C GLN A 851 -109.88 -27.32 -48.90
N THR A 852 -109.20 -28.47 -48.88
CA THR A 852 -109.57 -29.70 -49.61
C THR A 852 -109.34 -30.99 -48.80
N GLY A 853 -110.23 -31.23 -47.83
CA GLY A 853 -110.44 -32.55 -47.22
C GLY A 853 -109.85 -32.72 -45.82
N LEU A 854 -110.72 -32.63 -44.82
CA LEU A 854 -110.42 -33.02 -43.43
C LEU A 854 -110.24 -34.54 -43.34
N SER A 855 -109.01 -35.02 -43.14
CA SER A 855 -108.76 -36.46 -42.91
C SER A 855 -109.53 -36.97 -41.68
N PRO A 856 -110.19 -38.14 -41.74
CA PRO A 856 -110.88 -38.72 -40.58
C PRO A 856 -109.93 -39.03 -39.41
N GLU A 857 -108.64 -39.25 -39.71
CA GLU A 857 -107.58 -39.45 -38.73
C GLU A 857 -107.35 -38.21 -37.85
N LEU A 858 -107.43 -37.01 -38.42
CA LEU A 858 -107.41 -35.74 -37.69
C LEU A 858 -108.63 -35.57 -36.77
N SER A 859 -109.75 -36.24 -37.07
CA SER A 859 -110.95 -36.25 -36.23
C SER A 859 -110.83 -37.27 -35.09
N LYS A 860 -110.27 -38.47 -35.34
CA LYS A 860 -109.90 -39.42 -34.28
C LYS A 860 -108.91 -38.80 -33.29
N LEU A 861 -107.80 -38.24 -33.80
CA LEU A 861 -106.80 -37.57 -32.98
C LEU A 861 -107.36 -36.37 -32.20
N ARG A 862 -108.35 -35.64 -32.72
CA ARG A 862 -109.08 -34.61 -31.95
C ARG A 862 -109.97 -35.18 -30.84
N GLY A 863 -110.50 -36.39 -31.01
CA GLY A 863 -111.21 -37.14 -29.97
C GLY A 863 -110.26 -37.61 -28.87
N GLU A 864 -109.22 -38.35 -29.25
CA GLU A 864 -108.18 -38.86 -28.35
C GLU A 864 -107.44 -37.72 -27.61
N ASN A 865 -107.10 -36.62 -28.29
CA ASN A 865 -106.47 -35.46 -27.65
C ASN A 865 -107.42 -34.70 -26.71
N ARG A 866 -108.75 -34.78 -26.89
CA ARG A 866 -109.73 -34.32 -25.89
C ARG A 866 -109.78 -35.26 -24.68
N LEU A 867 -109.70 -36.57 -24.91
CA LEU A 867 -109.73 -37.59 -23.86
C LEU A 867 -108.46 -37.53 -23.00
N LEU A 868 -107.28 -37.50 -23.63
CA LEU A 868 -105.98 -37.28 -22.97
C LEU A 868 -105.90 -35.93 -22.25
N LYS A 869 -106.59 -34.88 -22.74
CA LYS A 869 -106.71 -33.60 -22.01
C LYS A 869 -107.66 -33.66 -20.81
N ALA A 870 -108.68 -34.51 -20.85
CA ALA A 870 -109.50 -34.80 -19.68
C ALA A 870 -108.66 -35.55 -18.62
N GLU A 871 -107.91 -36.57 -19.02
CA GLU A 871 -106.97 -37.29 -18.14
C GLU A 871 -105.87 -36.38 -17.58
N LEU A 872 -105.26 -35.52 -18.41
CA LEU A 872 -104.23 -34.57 -17.93
C LEU A 872 -104.81 -33.54 -16.95
N ASN A 873 -106.05 -33.06 -17.12
CA ASN A 873 -106.70 -32.25 -16.10
C ASN A 873 -106.97 -33.05 -14.80
N LEU A 874 -107.35 -34.32 -14.92
CA LEU A 874 -107.62 -35.20 -13.78
C LEU A 874 -106.33 -35.52 -12.98
N LEU A 875 -105.19 -35.60 -13.67
CA LEU A 875 -103.86 -35.73 -13.09
C LEU A 875 -103.28 -34.40 -12.56
N GLN A 876 -103.45 -33.27 -13.27
CA GLN A 876 -103.03 -31.96 -12.78
C GLN A 876 -103.82 -31.50 -11.54
N ASN A 877 -105.07 -31.97 -11.38
CA ASN A 877 -105.86 -31.76 -10.17
C ASN A 877 -105.40 -32.61 -8.96
N HIS A 878 -104.30 -33.36 -9.06
CA HIS A 878 -103.61 -33.98 -7.92
C HIS A 878 -102.32 -33.21 -7.54
N PRO A 879 -102.41 -32.19 -6.66
CA PRO A 879 -101.26 -31.38 -6.29
C PRO A 879 -100.31 -32.12 -5.34
N ARG A 880 -99.14 -32.53 -5.84
CA ARG A 880 -97.96 -32.79 -5.00
C ARG A 880 -96.74 -32.01 -5.53
N SER A 881 -96.05 -31.34 -4.60
CA SER A 881 -94.86 -30.51 -4.85
C SER A 881 -93.85 -31.23 -5.75
N ARG A 882 -93.27 -30.67 -6.81
CA ARG A 882 -92.85 -29.28 -7.11
C ARG A 882 -91.73 -28.77 -6.20
N SER A 883 -90.48 -29.07 -6.57
CA SER A 883 -89.38 -28.11 -6.71
C SER A 883 -88.13 -28.76 -7.32
N THR A 884 -87.45 -28.03 -8.22
CA THR A 884 -86.01 -28.12 -8.61
C THR A 884 -85.38 -29.52 -8.82
N THR A 885 -85.01 -30.00 -10.02
CA THR A 885 -84.24 -29.43 -11.17
C THR A 885 -82.77 -29.10 -10.91
N ALA A 886 -81.94 -29.33 -11.94
CA ALA A 886 -80.52 -28.97 -12.09
C ALA A 886 -79.50 -29.82 -11.29
N GLY A 887 -79.20 -31.01 -11.83
CA GLY A 887 -77.88 -31.64 -11.67
C GLY A 887 -77.13 -31.62 -13.00
N VAL A 888 -76.17 -30.71 -13.17
CA VAL A 888 -75.21 -30.68 -14.30
C VAL A 888 -73.90 -30.08 -13.79
N ALA A 889 -72.81 -30.85 -13.88
CA ALA A 889 -71.40 -30.48 -13.68
C ALA A 889 -71.00 -29.81 -12.33
N GLY A 890 -69.79 -30.04 -11.79
CA GLY A 890 -68.74 -30.95 -12.25
C GLY A 890 -67.34 -30.34 -12.31
N SER A 891 -66.74 -30.05 -11.16
CA SER A 891 -65.28 -30.01 -10.95
C SER A 891 -64.97 -29.88 -9.45
N PRO A 892 -64.13 -30.76 -8.87
CA PRO A 892 -63.73 -30.67 -7.47
C PRO A 892 -62.41 -29.89 -7.30
N GLN A 893 -62.29 -29.07 -6.25
CA GLN A 893 -60.98 -28.64 -5.74
C GLN A 893 -60.93 -28.53 -4.21
N SER A 894 -59.79 -28.96 -3.67
CA SER A 894 -59.23 -28.63 -2.36
C SER A 894 -60.13 -28.80 -1.13
N SER A 895 -60.30 -30.06 -0.70
CA SER A 895 -60.36 -30.37 0.72
C SER A 895 -58.99 -30.08 1.37
N THR A 896 -58.83 -28.92 2.01
CA THR A 896 -57.74 -28.66 2.96
C THR A 896 -58.32 -28.58 4.38
N ILE A 897 -57.62 -29.22 5.32
CA ILE A 897 -58.14 -29.67 6.61
C ILE A 897 -57.49 -28.87 7.76
N ASP A 898 -58.20 -28.82 8.89
CA ASP A 898 -57.81 -28.31 10.22
C ASP A 898 -57.50 -26.79 10.33
N LEU A 899 -57.94 -26.06 11.36
CA LEU A 899 -57.95 -26.30 12.83
C LEU A 899 -56.56 -26.35 13.47
N ALA A 900 -56.10 -25.21 13.98
CA ALA A 900 -55.30 -25.20 15.20
C ALA A 900 -55.52 -23.89 15.99
N GLU A 901 -55.68 -24.03 17.29
CA GLU A 901 -55.91 -22.95 18.24
C GLU A 901 -54.69 -22.02 18.36
N ARG A 902 -54.91 -20.71 18.59
CA ARG A 902 -54.05 -19.93 19.49
C ARG A 902 -54.69 -18.65 20.02
N GLY A 903 -54.96 -18.67 21.34
CA GLY A 903 -54.80 -17.50 22.21
C GLY A 903 -55.74 -16.32 22.04
N SER A 904 -56.96 -16.43 22.58
CA SER A 904 -57.69 -15.23 23.01
C SER A 904 -57.02 -14.65 24.26
N LEU A 905 -56.44 -13.45 24.15
CA LEU A 905 -55.95 -12.67 25.30
C LEU A 905 -56.32 -11.20 25.14
N VAL A 906 -57.48 -10.86 25.71
CA VAL A 906 -57.98 -9.49 25.85
C VAL A 906 -57.20 -8.77 26.97
N ARG A 907 -57.18 -7.41 26.91
CA ARG A 907 -56.98 -6.45 28.02
C ARG A 907 -55.59 -5.81 28.19
N ALA A 908 -55.43 -4.58 27.67
CA ALA A 908 -55.17 -3.37 28.49
C ALA A 908 -55.11 -2.09 27.63
N ASN A 909 -55.75 -1.00 28.08
CA ASN A 909 -55.57 0.35 27.52
C ASN A 909 -54.63 1.16 28.41
N THR A 910 -53.52 1.70 27.88
CA THR A 910 -52.72 2.77 28.53
C THR A 910 -51.98 3.62 27.47
N ALA A 911 -52.70 4.40 26.67
CA ALA A 911 -52.08 5.17 25.57
C ALA A 911 -52.82 6.46 25.14
N ALA A 912 -53.54 7.16 26.05
CA ALA A 912 -54.20 8.44 25.71
C ALA A 912 -54.58 9.30 26.93
N GLU A 913 -53.60 9.86 27.66
CA GLU A 913 -53.86 11.00 28.57
C GLU A 913 -52.90 12.15 28.27
N SER A 914 -53.46 13.30 27.87
CA SER A 914 -52.73 14.55 27.65
C SER A 914 -53.50 15.73 28.26
N PRO A 915 -53.39 15.93 29.59
CA PRO A 915 -54.05 17.04 30.30
C PRO A 915 -53.15 18.27 30.45
N ALA A 916 -53.78 19.45 30.55
CA ALA A 916 -53.30 20.76 31.05
C ALA A 916 -51.82 21.17 30.76
N ARG A 917 -51.52 22.17 29.91
CA ARG A 917 -51.99 23.58 29.86
C ARG A 917 -51.51 24.47 31.03
N SER A 918 -50.26 24.92 30.96
CA SER A 918 -49.76 26.19 31.52
C SER A 918 -48.70 26.75 30.55
N SER A 919 -48.91 27.77 29.73
CA SER A 919 -49.55 29.09 29.89
C SER A 919 -48.76 30.08 30.76
N ILE A 920 -47.72 30.68 30.16
CA ILE A 920 -47.31 32.10 30.30
C ILE A 920 -46.61 32.48 28.97
N PRO A 921 -46.79 33.71 28.41
CA PRO A 921 -46.57 33.94 26.98
C PRO A 921 -45.28 34.71 26.61
N GLN A 922 -44.91 34.63 25.32
CA GLN A 922 -43.92 35.50 24.67
C GLN A 922 -44.48 36.92 24.47
N PRO A 923 -43.73 37.99 24.79
CA PRO A 923 -43.92 39.32 24.21
C PRO A 923 -43.33 39.34 22.79
N ALA A 924 -44.05 39.91 21.83
CA ALA A 924 -43.57 40.03 20.46
C ALA A 924 -42.63 41.23 20.25
N GLN A 925 -41.88 41.16 19.15
CA GLN A 925 -40.99 42.18 18.58
C GLN A 925 -41.60 43.59 18.54
N MET A 926 -40.77 44.63 18.69
CA MET A 926 -40.97 45.94 18.03
C MET A 926 -39.63 46.68 17.84
N THR A 927 -39.43 47.18 16.61
CA THR A 927 -38.58 48.31 16.19
C THR A 927 -37.13 48.43 16.71
N ASN A 928 -36.19 48.18 15.80
CA ASN A 928 -34.89 48.87 15.78
C ASN A 928 -35.11 50.36 15.47
N LEU A 929 -34.30 51.25 16.06
CA LEU A 929 -33.95 52.54 15.48
C LEU A 929 -32.43 52.73 15.59
N ALA A 930 -31.79 52.99 14.45
CA ALA A 930 -30.41 53.42 14.35
C ALA A 930 -30.39 54.73 13.57
N GLU A 931 -29.44 55.62 13.86
CA GLU A 931 -28.66 56.44 12.92
C GLU A 931 -27.62 57.29 13.69
N PRO A 932 -26.58 57.86 13.04
CA PRO A 932 -25.27 58.04 13.69
C PRO A 932 -24.70 59.47 13.70
N THR A 933 -23.55 59.61 14.38
CA THR A 933 -22.45 60.57 14.10
C THR A 933 -22.80 62.02 13.69
N GLY A 934 -22.76 62.93 14.67
CA GLY A 934 -22.52 64.38 14.46
C GLY A 934 -21.28 64.83 15.26
N ALA A 935 -20.54 65.84 14.79
CA ALA A 935 -19.22 66.16 15.33
C ALA A 935 -18.91 67.67 15.49
N VAL A 936 -17.89 67.93 16.34
CA VAL A 936 -17.08 69.18 16.48
C VAL A 936 -17.69 70.37 17.27
N THR A 937 -16.81 71.02 18.06
CA THR A 937 -16.85 72.43 18.56
C THR A 937 -17.66 72.84 19.80
N ARG A 938 -16.99 72.81 20.97
CA ARG A 938 -16.57 73.96 21.84
C ARG A 938 -17.34 75.32 21.80
N PRO A 939 -17.31 76.16 22.88
CA PRO A 939 -16.90 75.91 24.29
C PRO A 939 -17.65 76.74 25.40
N ARG A 940 -17.19 76.57 26.67
CA ARG A 940 -17.28 77.49 27.85
C ARG A 940 -18.65 77.74 28.53
N GLN A 941 -18.74 77.33 29.80
CA GLN A 941 -19.16 78.20 30.91
C GLN A 941 -18.53 77.71 32.24
N PHE A 942 -18.25 78.62 33.18
CA PHE A 942 -17.59 78.33 34.47
C PHE A 942 -18.60 78.26 35.62
N LYS A 943 -18.39 77.34 36.58
CA LYS A 943 -18.81 77.49 37.98
C LYS A 943 -17.73 76.91 38.92
N PRO A 944 -17.14 77.70 39.83
CA PRO A 944 -16.13 77.23 40.78
C PRO A 944 -16.73 76.90 42.17
N SER A 945 -15.85 76.39 43.05
CA SER A 945 -16.02 76.21 44.50
C SER A 945 -16.92 75.07 44.98
N ASP A 946 -16.29 73.93 45.29
CA ASP A 946 -16.54 73.22 46.56
C ASP A 946 -15.33 72.32 46.91
N ASN A 947 -14.35 72.88 47.64
CA ASN A 947 -13.00 72.28 47.69
C ASN A 947 -12.78 71.25 48.82
N HIS A 948 -13.71 71.12 49.76
CA HIS A 948 -13.57 70.21 50.92
C HIS A 948 -13.72 68.72 50.56
N GLY A 949 -14.66 68.36 49.66
CA GLY A 949 -14.94 66.95 49.34
C GLY A 949 -13.74 66.18 48.77
N ASN A 950 -12.88 66.86 48.02
CA ASN A 950 -11.64 66.27 47.49
C ASN A 950 -10.67 65.86 48.60
N GLN A 951 -10.58 66.62 49.68
CA GLN A 951 -9.56 66.43 50.71
C GLN A 951 -9.83 65.15 51.53
N GLU A 952 -11.09 64.82 51.82
CA GLU A 952 -11.46 63.52 52.39
C GLU A 952 -11.05 62.35 51.50
N VAL A 953 -11.23 62.45 50.17
CA VAL A 953 -10.90 61.37 49.23
C VAL A 953 -9.40 61.10 49.23
N TRP A 954 -8.56 62.15 49.29
CA TRP A 954 -7.12 62.00 49.46
C TRP A 954 -6.73 61.37 50.80
N ILE A 955 -7.35 61.80 51.91
CA ILE A 955 -7.10 61.24 53.25
C ILE A 955 -7.49 59.75 53.30
N LYS A 956 -8.65 59.37 52.76
CA LYS A 956 -9.11 57.96 52.69
C LYS A 956 -8.19 57.12 51.80
N ARG A 957 -7.69 57.68 50.69
CA ARG A 957 -6.71 57.04 49.81
C ARG A 957 -5.33 56.85 50.46
N LEU A 958 -4.90 57.79 51.31
CA LEU A 958 -3.65 57.68 52.07
C LEU A 958 -3.71 56.53 53.08
N HIS A 959 -4.75 56.49 53.93
CA HIS A 959 -4.96 55.39 54.89
C HIS A 959 -5.07 54.01 54.21
N GLU A 960 -5.64 53.94 53.02
CA GLU A 960 -5.70 52.72 52.21
C GLU A 960 -4.31 52.28 51.71
N LEU A 961 -3.47 53.23 51.28
CA LEU A 961 -2.07 52.95 50.88
C LEU A 961 -1.21 52.54 52.07
N GLU A 962 -1.35 53.18 53.24
CA GLU A 962 -0.66 52.80 54.48
C GLU A 962 -1.04 51.38 54.93
N ARG A 963 -2.33 51.03 54.87
CA ARG A 963 -2.80 49.68 55.23
C ARG A 963 -2.22 48.61 54.29
N ARG A 964 -2.09 48.92 52.99
CA ARG A 964 -1.43 48.05 52.00
C ARG A 964 0.08 47.94 52.25
N LEU A 965 0.76 49.05 52.53
CA LEU A 965 2.19 49.07 52.86
C LEU A 965 2.48 48.22 54.12
N LYS A 966 1.60 48.28 55.13
CA LYS A 966 1.71 47.46 56.34
C LYS A 966 1.49 45.97 56.03
N ALA A 967 0.43 45.64 55.30
CA ALA A 967 0.16 44.25 54.89
C ALA A 967 1.29 43.66 54.03
N GLU A 968 1.90 44.46 53.15
CA GLU A 968 3.04 44.03 52.34
C GLU A 968 4.31 43.84 53.19
N ARG A 969 4.57 44.72 54.17
CA ARG A 969 5.65 44.53 55.15
C ARG A 969 5.46 43.23 55.93
N GLU A 970 4.25 42.96 56.42
CA GLU A 970 3.91 41.73 57.14
C GLU A 970 4.07 40.48 56.26
N ALA A 971 3.63 40.52 55.00
CA ALA A 971 3.80 39.43 54.04
C ALA A 971 5.28 39.13 53.73
N ARG A 972 6.10 40.17 53.49
CA ARG A 972 7.56 40.02 53.30
C ARG A 972 8.26 39.46 54.54
N LEU A 973 7.77 39.80 55.74
CA LEU A 973 8.29 39.28 57.01
C LEU A 973 7.92 37.80 57.23
N LEU A 974 6.69 37.42 56.86
CA LEU A 974 6.26 36.01 56.82
C LEU A 974 7.12 35.18 55.86
N ASP A 975 7.33 35.65 54.64
CA ASP A 975 8.14 34.92 53.65
C ASP A 975 9.61 34.81 54.07
N ARG A 976 10.20 35.87 54.63
CA ARG A 976 11.58 35.82 55.18
C ARG A 976 11.70 34.83 56.33
N ASN A 977 10.69 34.72 57.20
CA ASN A 977 10.65 33.73 58.28
C ASN A 977 10.44 32.30 57.72
N GLY A 978 9.59 32.13 56.71
CA GLY A 978 9.40 30.86 56.01
C GLY A 978 10.62 30.42 55.20
N ALA A 979 11.44 31.35 54.70
CA ALA A 979 12.73 31.08 54.08
C ALA A 979 13.78 30.63 55.12
N ARG A 980 13.86 31.32 56.27
CA ARG A 980 14.73 30.88 57.39
C ARG A 980 14.40 29.47 57.87
N ARG A 981 13.13 29.17 58.16
CA ARG A 981 12.73 27.83 58.65
C ARG A 981 13.08 26.72 57.66
N ARG A 982 12.91 26.94 56.35
CA ARG A 982 13.32 25.98 55.30
C ARG A 982 14.85 25.78 55.24
N LEU A 983 15.63 26.80 55.54
CA LEU A 983 17.09 26.71 55.67
C LEU A 983 17.48 25.92 56.93
N GLU A 984 16.87 26.23 58.08
CA GLU A 984 17.07 25.51 59.35
C GLU A 984 16.70 24.01 59.23
N GLU A 985 15.60 23.69 58.53
CA GLU A 985 15.20 22.31 58.19
C GLU A 985 16.22 21.62 57.27
N ARG A 986 16.72 22.31 56.22
CA ARG A 986 17.78 21.81 55.32
C ARG A 986 19.10 21.57 56.05
N ASP A 987 19.49 22.42 56.99
CA ASP A 987 20.71 22.27 57.78
C ASP A 987 20.58 21.15 58.83
N ALA A 988 19.39 20.97 59.42
CA ALA A 988 19.10 19.84 60.29
C ALA A 988 19.12 18.51 59.52
N GLU A 989 18.58 18.49 58.30
CA GLU A 989 18.63 17.33 57.39
C GLU A 989 20.07 17.02 56.95
N ASN A 990 20.86 18.02 56.54
CA ASN A 990 22.29 17.87 56.23
C ASN A 990 23.08 17.32 57.42
N LYS A 991 22.84 17.81 58.65
CA LYS A 991 23.46 17.28 59.87
C LYS A 991 23.07 15.82 60.12
N ARG A 992 21.81 15.44 59.87
CA ARG A 992 21.35 14.04 59.93
C ARG A 992 22.03 13.15 58.90
N LEU A 993 22.13 13.60 57.65
CA LEU A 993 22.77 12.86 56.56
C LEU A 993 24.27 12.67 56.82
N ARG A 994 24.98 13.70 57.29
CA ARG A 994 26.39 13.58 57.72
C ARG A 994 26.55 12.56 58.86
N ALA A 995 25.72 12.65 59.90
CA ALA A 995 25.75 11.69 61.02
C ALA A 995 25.40 10.25 60.59
N GLN A 996 24.56 10.06 59.57
CA GLN A 996 24.31 8.74 58.98
C GLN A 996 25.52 8.23 58.18
N LEU A 997 26.14 9.10 57.37
CA LEU A 997 27.28 8.78 56.52
C LEU A 997 28.52 8.44 57.35
N ASP A 998 28.79 9.18 58.43
CA ASP A 998 29.89 8.88 59.36
C ASP A 998 29.61 7.59 60.17
N ARG A 999 28.35 7.32 60.53
CA ARG A 999 27.95 6.03 61.13
C ARG A 999 28.06 4.86 60.14
N GLN A 1000 27.91 5.11 58.85
CA GLN A 1000 28.09 4.12 57.78
C GLN A 1000 29.58 3.86 57.50
N ARG A 1001 30.42 4.91 57.47
CA ARG A 1001 31.89 4.80 57.43
C ARG A 1001 32.44 4.01 58.61
N LEU A 1002 31.99 4.31 59.83
CA LEU A 1002 32.38 3.57 61.04
C LEU A 1002 31.96 2.09 60.95
N ARG A 1003 30.84 1.78 60.28
CA ARG A 1003 30.40 0.40 60.05
C ARG A 1003 31.16 -0.31 58.92
N GLN A 1004 31.68 0.42 57.93
CA GLN A 1004 32.55 -0.14 56.90
C GLN A 1004 33.96 -0.41 57.43
N GLY A 1005 34.57 0.54 58.13
CA GLY A 1005 35.94 0.43 58.65
C GLY A 1005 36.18 -0.72 59.65
N VAL A 1006 35.12 -1.22 60.29
CA VAL A 1006 35.17 -2.41 61.17
C VAL A 1006 35.28 -3.74 60.39
N SER A 1007 35.22 -3.71 59.04
CA SER A 1007 35.24 -4.91 58.19
C SER A 1007 36.65 -5.35 57.76
N THR A 1008 37.68 -4.53 57.99
CA THR A 1008 39.02 -4.70 57.42
C THR A 1008 40.10 -4.37 58.45
N GLU A 1009 40.36 -5.30 59.37
CA GLU A 1009 41.67 -5.61 60.00
C GLU A 1009 41.44 -6.52 61.23
N THR A 1010 41.61 -7.83 61.03
CA THR A 1010 41.53 -8.85 62.10
C THR A 1010 42.67 -9.87 61.96
N SER A 1011 43.89 -9.46 62.29
CA SER A 1011 45.07 -10.33 62.59
C SER A 1011 46.21 -9.47 63.15
N THR A 1012 47.06 -10.06 64.01
CA THR A 1012 48.24 -9.44 64.68
C THR A 1012 47.91 -8.14 65.44
N ASP A 1013 47.69 -8.12 66.76
CA ASP A 1013 48.36 -8.82 67.87
C ASP A 1013 49.83 -8.43 68.03
N ASP A 1014 50.04 -7.23 68.59
CA ASP A 1014 51.18 -6.86 69.44
C ASP A 1014 50.64 -6.04 70.63
N GLY A 1015 51.26 -6.15 71.80
CA GLY A 1015 50.67 -5.73 73.08
C GLY A 1015 51.66 -5.00 74.00
N GLY A 1016 51.40 -3.72 74.29
CA GLY A 1016 52.37 -2.87 75.00
C GLY A 1016 51.82 -1.55 75.54
N HIS A 1017 50.84 -1.65 76.44
CA HIS A 1017 50.64 -0.81 77.65
C HIS A 1017 51.27 0.61 77.72
N GLY A 1018 50.42 1.64 77.72
CA GLY A 1018 50.77 3.00 78.17
C GLY A 1018 49.58 4.00 78.14
N PRO A 1019 48.74 4.05 79.19
CA PRO A 1019 47.49 4.85 79.21
C PRO A 1019 47.71 6.20 79.96
N PRO A 1020 46.69 7.03 80.31
CA PRO A 1020 46.61 8.39 79.75
C PRO A 1020 46.73 9.52 80.82
N SER A 1021 46.61 10.77 80.37
CA SER A 1021 46.40 11.94 81.26
C SER A 1021 45.23 12.80 80.77
N GLU A 1022 44.57 13.49 81.71
CA GLU A 1022 43.19 13.99 81.56
C GLU A 1022 43.09 15.44 81.04
N PRO A 1023 41.96 15.83 80.42
CA PRO A 1023 41.70 17.20 80.00
C PRO A 1023 41.26 18.09 81.18
N THR A 1024 41.78 19.33 81.22
CA THR A 1024 41.31 20.36 82.16
C THR A 1024 40.32 21.31 81.49
N THR A 1025 39.05 21.23 81.87
CA THR A 1025 38.03 22.21 81.50
C THR A 1025 38.12 23.44 82.40
N GLY A 1026 38.37 24.61 81.80
CA GLY A 1026 38.29 25.92 82.47
C GLY A 1026 37.15 26.74 81.88
N ASP A 1027 36.05 26.86 82.61
CA ASP A 1027 34.90 27.72 82.29
C ASP A 1027 35.03 29.01 83.11
N GLU A 1028 35.22 30.15 82.44
CA GLU A 1028 35.31 31.48 83.04
C GLU A 1028 34.50 32.48 82.22
N GLY A 1029 33.68 33.26 82.91
CA GLY A 1029 32.44 33.81 82.35
C GLY A 1029 32.51 35.25 81.85
N TYR A 1030 31.65 35.52 80.85
CA TYR A 1030 30.98 36.78 80.53
C TYR A 1030 31.40 38.03 81.34
N ARG A 1031 32.00 38.99 80.64
CA ARG A 1031 31.75 40.42 80.91
C ARG A 1031 31.42 41.14 79.61
N GLU A 1032 30.24 41.76 79.62
CA GLU A 1032 29.84 42.75 78.62
C GLU A 1032 30.80 43.95 78.66
N ARG A 1033 30.99 44.61 77.51
CA ARG A 1033 31.55 45.96 77.44
C ARG A 1033 30.75 46.72 76.39
N GLU A 1034 30.37 47.94 76.75
CA GLU A 1034 29.28 48.66 76.12
C GLU A 1034 29.62 49.22 74.73
N GLU A 1035 28.58 49.46 73.93
CA GLU A 1035 28.66 50.04 72.59
C GLU A 1035 28.78 51.58 72.70
N GLU A 1036 29.97 52.15 72.45
CA GLU A 1036 30.10 53.60 72.26
C GLU A 1036 30.03 53.99 70.77
N HIS A 1037 29.24 55.02 70.48
CA HIS A 1037 28.94 55.46 69.12
C HIS A 1037 30.08 56.28 68.50
N SER A 1038 30.58 55.86 67.33
CA SER A 1038 31.37 56.72 66.44
C SER A 1038 30.56 57.12 65.22
N SER A 1039 30.02 58.33 65.26
CA SER A 1039 29.27 58.94 64.14
C SER A 1039 30.23 59.71 63.23
N SER A 1040 30.67 59.09 62.15
CA SER A 1040 31.40 59.79 61.08
C SER A 1040 30.41 60.27 60.01
N GLU A 1041 30.20 61.58 59.92
CA GLU A 1041 29.35 62.20 58.91
C GLU A 1041 30.04 62.13 57.53
N GLY A 1042 29.37 61.56 56.54
CA GLY A 1042 29.89 61.48 55.18
C GLY A 1042 29.52 62.70 54.35
N GLU A 1043 30.51 63.55 54.04
CA GLU A 1043 30.32 64.71 53.17
C GLU A 1043 29.84 64.31 51.76
N GLY A 1044 28.83 65.01 51.25
CA GLY A 1044 28.32 64.82 49.89
C GLY A 1044 29.05 65.72 48.89
N ILE A 1045 29.67 65.12 47.88
CA ILE A 1045 30.31 65.87 46.77
C ILE A 1045 29.36 65.92 45.57
N THR A 1046 28.88 67.11 45.25
CA THR A 1046 28.23 67.42 43.97
C THR A 1046 29.26 67.46 42.84
N VAL A 1047 28.88 66.95 41.67
CA VAL A 1047 29.64 67.08 40.42
C VAL A 1047 28.78 67.84 39.42
N ASP A 1048 29.23 69.01 39.01
CA ASP A 1048 28.56 69.81 37.99
C ASP A 1048 28.66 69.14 36.61
N ILE A 1049 27.57 69.17 35.86
CA ILE A 1049 27.48 68.63 34.50
C ILE A 1049 27.41 69.82 33.54
N GLU A 1050 28.52 70.09 32.84
CA GLU A 1050 28.52 71.03 31.71
C GLU A 1050 27.74 70.44 30.52
N VAL A 1051 27.02 71.31 29.80
CA VAL A 1051 26.21 71.02 28.60
C VAL A 1051 26.36 72.18 27.62
#